data_AF-A0AAV5ZTQ9-F1
#
_entry.id   AF-A0AAV5ZTQ9-F1
#
_cell.length_a   1.000
_cell.length_b   1.000
_cell.length_c   1.000
_cell.angle_alpha   90.00
_cell.angle_beta   90.00
_cell.angle_gamma   90.00
#
_symmetry.space_group_name_H-M   'P 1'
#
loop_
_entity.id
_entity.type
_entity.pdbx_description
1 polymer ?
#
loop_
_entity_poly.entity_id
_entity_poly.type
_entity_poly.pdbx_seq_one_letter_code
_entity_poly.pdbx_strand_id
1 'polypeptide(L)'
;MLATLLVALSPLPALAQAQPVGVVTTLTGQATLARTALPAPLALKFKDDVFERDRISTAEKSIVRVLLGGKAIVTVRELSVVTITEEPGRATVDLASGKIGVSVAKQRMRPGESLEIRTPNAVAAVRGTVITVETAMVAGTQVTDYDVQTGSLELLAPRPEVLAPGRGITVNGPTAGLPRPARPDAFTAGFQREPGEGGASPAAATEGSIANGMDQAGALALAINPAPPTQLAAPIPGSSASTLPPPPNTSTTGKTDQEIKNTAAPITTPTQGDTGGGAGGNTGGEAGGGTGGGGSTKTNVLLNAGFESGALAPWTLNGAGGIVSSLGAITPPEGQSMALIHTGMGALSVATNPGLFPSPPTGPTGVVDVTEGARLSQAFSVTGGSLYTIQVNYNFITNEFPTQSVDDIFRARVTSPDGATTQLAQETRNTSTFQTSSGVSTTLGFTTLSSFGQTGFKQVTAQWVPETSGSATLSFDVFDRGDTIFDSAALVDAAAVGQDPPLYFLRRGDTLTRTQADPLLRLSNATQSFDSLMVVCCEGRATLAGPLLHATDSDLTVPWSLLAVMQGGILTTSSTDPLARLDGGIYGFGSAGVPMFDLYGSTTAVDPETGLTLGTHRPLQHGGALLEASNATVTAPQAVRVDRALLEASAPLLSLRNGSQLTTAADTVQLSYQAKVTSLGSVMKLDRSALTVARGAALSLAGGSVLRVTGDLFSLTNGSSLNLLNGSLVSLTGGSILNVTGALIGFGGLGGNVVSVTNSFCPCTTIGGIPVSLTGGALASNVSIAGAIKNSGLGTVNVSPNAALIRVDGAGTKVTINGL
;
A
#
# COMPACT_ATOMS: atom_id res chain seq x y z
N MET A 1 17.87 68.78 -26.02
CA MET A 1 18.20 68.07 -24.77
C MET A 1 16.94 67.29 -24.37
N LEU A 2 16.71 66.08 -24.87
CA LEU A 2 17.27 64.78 -24.48
C LEU A 2 16.89 64.36 -23.05
N ALA A 3 15.98 63.38 -22.91
CA ALA A 3 15.97 62.45 -21.79
C ALA A 3 15.20 61.17 -22.20
N THR A 4 15.99 60.17 -22.60
CA THR A 4 15.65 58.80 -22.98
C THR A 4 15.30 57.98 -21.73
N LEU A 5 14.17 57.26 -21.75
CA LEU A 5 13.80 56.31 -20.69
C LEU A 5 14.40 54.93 -21.03
N LEU A 6 15.46 54.55 -20.33
CA LEU A 6 16.15 53.26 -20.45
C LEU A 6 15.57 52.29 -19.41
N VAL A 7 14.83 51.27 -19.84
CA VAL A 7 14.33 50.19 -18.99
C VAL A 7 15.48 49.21 -18.73
N ALA A 8 15.95 49.13 -17.50
CA ALA A 8 16.94 48.15 -17.06
C ALA A 8 16.24 46.82 -16.72
N LEU A 9 16.39 45.80 -17.58
CA LEU A 9 16.17 44.41 -17.20
C LEU A 9 17.38 43.96 -16.37
N SER A 10 17.21 43.83 -15.05
CA SER A 10 18.17 43.13 -14.19
C SER A 10 17.85 41.63 -14.15
N PRO A 11 18.83 40.74 -14.30
CA PRO A 11 18.64 39.30 -14.19
C PRO A 11 18.38 38.94 -12.72
N LEU A 12 17.29 38.22 -12.45
CA LEU A 12 17.07 37.59 -11.15
C LEU A 12 18.20 36.58 -10.89
N PRO A 13 18.81 36.58 -9.69
CA PRO A 13 19.81 35.58 -9.35
C PRO A 13 19.12 34.22 -9.25
N ALA A 14 19.58 33.26 -10.05
CA ALA A 14 19.23 31.86 -9.86
C ALA A 14 19.77 31.41 -8.50
N LEU A 15 18.88 31.18 -7.52
CA LEU A 15 19.24 30.48 -6.29
C LEU A 15 19.76 29.09 -6.70
N ALA A 16 21.04 28.83 -6.44
CA ALA A 16 21.64 27.51 -6.59
C ALA A 16 20.84 26.53 -5.71
N GLN A 17 20.15 25.58 -6.34
CA GLN A 17 19.45 24.53 -5.63
C GLN A 17 20.47 23.70 -4.85
N ALA A 18 20.21 23.47 -3.55
CA ALA A 18 21.01 22.57 -2.73
C ALA A 18 21.10 21.20 -3.41
N GLN A 19 22.25 20.53 -3.30
CA GLN A 19 22.46 19.23 -3.93
C GLN A 19 21.84 18.12 -3.06
N PRO A 20 21.06 17.18 -3.62
CA PRO A 20 20.46 16.11 -2.83
C PRO A 20 21.52 15.15 -2.30
N VAL A 21 21.35 14.71 -1.05
CA VAL A 21 22.21 13.74 -0.34
C VAL A 21 21.74 12.30 -0.57
N GLY A 22 20.51 12.12 -1.03
CA GLY A 22 20.00 10.82 -1.44
C GLY A 22 18.70 10.90 -2.24
N VAL A 23 18.20 9.74 -2.62
CA VAL A 23 16.92 9.61 -3.34
C VAL A 23 16.12 8.44 -2.77
N VAL A 24 14.81 8.61 -2.67
CA VAL A 24 13.91 7.51 -2.28
C VAL A 24 13.79 6.51 -3.42
N THR A 25 14.28 5.29 -3.20
CA THR A 25 14.26 4.20 -4.17
C THR A 25 13.14 3.19 -3.92
N THR A 26 12.44 3.28 -2.78
CA THR A 26 11.25 2.47 -2.51
C THR A 26 10.40 3.16 -1.46
N LEU A 27 9.09 3.15 -1.66
CA LEU A 27 8.11 3.56 -0.66
C LEU A 27 6.94 2.58 -0.73
N THR A 28 6.64 1.93 0.39
CA THR A 28 5.44 1.11 0.61
C THR A 28 4.76 1.63 1.86
N GLY A 29 3.44 1.82 1.86
CA GLY A 29 2.74 2.47 2.96
C GLY A 29 2.88 4.00 2.92
N GLN A 30 2.84 4.65 4.09
CA GLN A 30 2.87 6.11 4.23
C GLN A 30 4.16 6.57 4.91
N ALA A 31 4.77 7.60 4.34
CA ALA A 31 5.90 8.27 4.96
C ALA A 31 5.84 9.77 4.67
N THR A 32 6.45 10.56 5.55
CA THR A 32 6.59 12.01 5.39
C THR A 32 8.05 12.42 5.40
N LEU A 33 8.35 13.53 4.74
CA LEU A 33 9.66 14.15 4.61
C LEU A 33 9.56 15.59 5.11
N ALA A 34 10.11 15.89 6.28
CA ALA A 34 10.28 17.27 6.74
C ALA A 34 11.63 17.80 6.26
N ARG A 35 11.61 18.87 5.45
CA ARG A 35 12.82 19.55 4.97
C ARG A 35 13.08 20.79 5.80
N THR A 36 14.32 21.09 6.12
CA THR A 36 14.67 22.28 6.91
C THR A 36 14.23 23.59 6.26
N ALA A 37 14.20 23.64 4.92
CA ALA A 37 13.77 24.80 4.15
C ALA A 37 12.24 24.93 4.04
N LEU A 38 11.48 23.92 4.46
CA LEU A 38 10.03 23.89 4.33
C LEU A 38 9.36 23.87 5.71
N PRO A 39 8.36 24.72 5.94
CA PRO A 39 7.68 24.80 7.22
C PRO A 39 6.74 23.63 7.50
N ALA A 40 6.51 22.69 6.58
CA ALA A 40 5.65 21.51 6.76
C ALA A 40 6.26 20.24 6.13
N PRO A 41 6.03 19.03 6.69
CA PRO A 41 6.50 17.77 6.15
C PRO A 41 5.65 17.43 4.96
N LEU A 42 6.31 17.10 3.88
CA LEU A 42 5.67 16.68 2.66
C LEU A 42 5.36 15.19 2.75
N ALA A 43 4.29 14.73 2.10
CA ALA A 43 4.14 13.31 1.83
C ALA A 43 5.34 12.85 1.01
N LEU A 44 6.12 11.92 1.54
CA LEU A 44 7.28 11.39 0.86
C LEU A 44 6.79 10.53 -0.30
N LYS A 45 7.40 10.68 -1.46
CA LYS A 45 7.08 9.93 -2.67
C LYS A 45 8.30 9.15 -3.12
N PHE A 46 8.04 8.11 -3.90
CA PHE A 46 9.09 7.43 -4.65
C PHE A 46 9.79 8.43 -5.58
N LYS A 47 11.13 8.39 -5.61
CA LYS A 47 12.06 9.33 -6.26
C LYS A 47 12.17 10.72 -5.66
N ASP A 48 11.59 10.96 -4.49
CA ASP A 48 11.87 12.22 -3.83
C ASP A 48 13.35 12.30 -3.48
N ASP A 49 13.93 13.43 -3.85
CA ASP A 49 15.25 13.83 -3.39
C ASP A 49 15.21 14.05 -1.87
N VAL A 50 16.22 13.52 -1.21
CA VAL A 50 16.48 13.70 0.21
C VAL A 50 17.65 14.67 0.33
N PHE A 51 17.47 15.72 1.11
CA PHE A 51 18.45 16.77 1.37
C PHE A 51 19.04 16.64 2.78
N GLU A 52 20.12 17.38 3.04
CA GLU A 52 20.75 17.40 4.37
C GLU A 52 19.73 17.84 5.43
N ARG A 53 19.70 17.13 6.56
CA ARG A 53 18.77 17.30 7.69
C ARG A 53 17.30 17.00 7.38
N ASP A 54 17.02 16.34 6.26
CA ASP A 54 15.69 15.85 5.98
C ASP A 54 15.30 14.77 7.00
N ARG A 55 14.11 14.92 7.58
CA ARG A 55 13.54 14.00 8.56
C ARG A 55 12.45 13.17 7.89
N ILE A 56 12.72 11.87 7.77
CA ILE A 56 11.79 10.86 7.24
C ILE A 56 11.06 10.21 8.41
N SER A 57 9.74 10.24 8.38
CA SER A 57 8.88 9.55 9.36
C SER A 57 7.98 8.56 8.65
N THR A 58 7.99 7.30 9.09
CA THR A 58 7.18 6.20 8.51
C THR A 58 6.01 5.85 9.43
N ALA A 59 4.84 5.62 8.83
CA ALA A 59 3.67 5.15 9.55
C ALA A 59 3.73 3.63 9.84
N GLU A 60 2.70 3.09 10.48
CA GLU A 60 2.50 1.64 10.60
C GLU A 60 2.51 0.96 9.22
N LYS A 61 3.00 -0.28 9.15
CA LYS A 61 3.11 -1.11 7.93
C LYS A 61 3.81 -0.42 6.76
N SER A 62 4.65 0.58 7.04
CA SER A 62 5.31 1.41 6.03
C SER A 62 6.80 1.10 5.93
N ILE A 63 7.35 1.17 4.72
CA ILE A 63 8.76 0.92 4.44
C ILE A 63 9.25 1.98 3.46
N VAL A 64 10.35 2.64 3.80
CA VAL A 64 11.06 3.57 2.91
C VAL A 64 12.47 3.05 2.67
N ARG A 65 12.94 3.07 1.43
CA ARG A 65 14.35 2.85 1.10
C ARG A 65 14.93 4.12 0.51
N VAL A 66 16.04 4.58 1.08
CA VAL A 66 16.78 5.75 0.61
C VAL A 66 18.15 5.29 0.16
N LEU A 67 18.53 5.68 -1.06
CA LEU A 67 19.89 5.55 -1.56
C LEU A 67 20.67 6.83 -1.24
N LEU A 68 21.62 6.76 -0.32
CA LEU A 68 22.45 7.87 0.14
C LEU A 68 23.78 7.93 -0.58
N GLY A 69 24.09 9.10 -1.16
CA GLY A 69 25.35 9.41 -1.84
C GLY A 69 25.78 8.38 -2.91
N GLY A 70 24.83 7.59 -3.42
CA GLY A 70 25.11 6.45 -4.31
C GLY A 70 26.00 5.36 -3.70
N LYS A 71 26.11 5.24 -2.37
CA LYS A 71 27.07 4.36 -1.68
C LYS A 71 26.47 3.59 -0.49
N ALA A 72 25.34 4.03 0.05
CA ALA A 72 24.65 3.35 1.15
C ALA A 72 23.14 3.30 0.93
N ILE A 73 22.50 2.20 1.34
CA ILE A 73 21.04 2.08 1.38
C ILE A 73 20.58 2.06 2.83
N VAL A 74 19.66 2.95 3.17
CA VAL A 74 18.97 3.00 4.46
C VAL A 74 17.53 2.55 4.24
N THR A 75 17.15 1.46 4.89
CA THR A 75 15.77 0.95 4.91
C THR A 75 15.12 1.34 6.22
N VAL A 76 14.15 2.23 6.16
CA VAL A 76 13.37 2.72 7.29
C VAL A 76 12.08 1.89 7.37
N ARG A 77 11.88 1.18 8.47
CA ARG A 77 10.68 0.34 8.69
C ARG A 77 9.56 1.18 9.28
N GLU A 78 8.43 0.55 9.55
CA GLU A 78 7.26 1.20 10.14
C GLU A 78 7.60 1.86 11.48
N LEU A 79 6.79 2.85 11.88
CA LEU A 79 6.92 3.53 13.18
C LEU A 79 8.33 4.06 13.46
N SER A 80 9.02 4.52 12.41
CA SER A 80 10.41 4.94 12.49
C SER A 80 10.58 6.39 12.12
N VAL A 81 11.49 7.06 12.81
CA VAL A 81 11.84 8.47 12.59
C VAL A 81 13.33 8.56 12.38
N VAL A 82 13.74 8.98 11.18
CA VAL A 82 15.13 9.04 10.74
C VAL A 82 15.45 10.41 10.20
N THR A 83 16.52 11.04 10.70
CA THR A 83 17.08 12.26 10.09
C THR A 83 18.40 11.92 9.43
N ILE A 84 18.64 12.47 8.24
CA ILE A 84 19.83 12.17 7.44
C ILE A 84 20.66 13.44 7.30
N THR A 85 21.89 13.40 7.79
CA THR A 85 22.84 14.53 7.71
C THR A 85 24.07 14.06 6.96
N GLU A 86 24.48 14.75 5.89
CA GLU A 86 25.70 14.42 5.15
C GLU A 86 26.68 15.60 5.20
N GLU A 87 27.79 15.39 5.91
CA GLU A 87 28.94 16.30 5.96
C GLU A 87 30.07 15.76 5.06
N PRO A 88 31.01 16.61 4.60
CA PRO A 88 32.15 16.15 3.82
C PRO A 88 32.93 15.02 4.51
N GLY A 89 32.82 13.80 3.98
CA GLY A 89 33.50 12.61 4.52
C GLY A 89 32.80 11.92 5.69
N ARG A 90 31.61 12.37 6.11
CA ARG A 90 30.84 11.78 7.21
C ARG A 90 29.34 11.86 6.91
N ALA A 91 28.70 10.72 6.74
CA ALA A 91 27.24 10.65 6.70
C ALA A 91 26.72 10.20 8.07
N THR A 92 25.62 10.78 8.53
CA THR A 92 25.00 10.49 9.82
C THR A 92 23.53 10.16 9.62
N VAL A 93 23.09 9.06 10.21
CA VAL A 93 21.69 8.61 10.23
C VAL A 93 21.23 8.66 11.68
N ASP A 94 20.47 9.69 12.03
CA ASP A 94 19.90 9.88 13.36
C ASP A 94 18.57 9.13 13.44
N LEU A 95 18.55 7.99 14.13
CA LEU A 95 17.36 7.19 14.40
C LEU A 95 16.79 7.58 15.78
N ALA A 96 15.71 8.35 15.78
CA ALA A 96 15.06 8.78 17.02
C ALA A 96 14.20 7.67 17.65
N SER A 97 13.49 6.91 16.82
CA SER A 97 12.61 5.80 17.24
C SER A 97 12.41 4.82 16.10
N GLY A 98 12.04 3.57 16.42
CA GLY A 98 11.68 2.55 15.45
C GLY A 98 12.87 1.71 15.01
N LYS A 99 12.83 1.22 13.76
CA LYS A 99 13.76 0.22 13.25
C LYS A 99 14.29 0.60 11.87
N ILE A 100 15.60 0.53 11.71
CA ILE A 100 16.27 0.71 10.42
C ILE A 100 17.16 -0.48 10.10
N GLY A 101 17.33 -0.71 8.81
CA GLY A 101 18.44 -1.47 8.29
C GLY A 101 19.38 -0.56 7.50
N VAL A 102 20.68 -0.75 7.66
CA VAL A 102 21.71 0.02 6.96
C VAL A 102 22.66 -0.92 6.23
N SER A 103 22.98 -0.58 4.98
CA SER A 103 23.97 -1.30 4.18
C SER A 103 24.89 -0.33 3.45
N VAL A 104 26.19 -0.56 3.57
CA VAL A 104 27.22 0.37 3.09
C VAL A 104 28.20 -0.34 2.17
N ALA A 105 28.37 0.15 0.93
CA ALA A 105 29.33 -0.40 -0.01
C ALA A 105 30.74 0.15 0.27
N LYS A 106 31.58 -0.63 0.96
CA LYS A 106 32.95 -0.22 1.33
C LYS A 106 33.78 0.33 0.16
N GLN A 107 33.62 -0.25 -1.03
CA GLN A 107 34.41 0.09 -2.22
C GLN A 107 34.03 1.46 -2.82
N ARG A 108 32.82 1.95 -2.53
CA ARG A 108 32.34 3.27 -2.97
C ARG A 108 32.60 4.39 -1.95
N MET A 109 33.26 4.06 -0.84
CA MET A 109 33.66 5.02 0.19
C MET A 109 35.11 5.46 0.00
N ARG A 110 35.36 6.76 0.14
CA ARG A 110 36.72 7.32 0.13
C ARG A 110 37.49 6.88 1.39
N PRO A 111 38.84 6.83 1.34
CA PRO A 111 39.65 6.62 2.52
C PRO A 111 39.33 7.68 3.60
N GLY A 112 39.02 7.23 4.83
CA GLY A 112 38.64 8.11 5.94
C GLY A 112 37.14 8.41 6.05
N GLU A 113 36.32 7.96 5.09
CA GLU A 113 34.87 8.14 5.12
C GLU A 113 34.18 7.12 6.04
N SER A 114 33.19 7.56 6.83
CA SER A 114 32.39 6.72 7.73
C SER A 114 30.90 7.11 7.67
N LEU A 115 30.02 6.12 7.87
CA LEU A 115 28.60 6.36 8.13
C LEU A 115 28.35 6.13 9.62
N GLU A 116 27.84 7.14 10.32
CA GLU A 116 27.46 7.06 11.73
C GLU A 116 25.96 6.85 11.87
N ILE A 117 25.56 6.01 12.81
CA ILE A 117 24.18 5.84 13.25
C ILE A 117 24.10 6.36 14.67
N ARG A 118 23.20 7.32 14.88
CA ARG A 118 22.98 7.93 16.19
C ARG A 118 21.59 7.56 16.66
N THR A 119 21.51 7.03 17.87
CA THR A 119 20.26 6.85 18.60
C THR A 119 20.30 7.70 19.86
N PRO A 120 19.17 7.89 20.58
CA PRO A 120 19.17 8.78 21.75
C PRO A 120 20.15 8.37 22.87
N ASN A 121 20.63 7.11 22.86
CA ASN A 121 21.51 6.58 23.89
C ASN A 121 22.79 5.92 23.37
N ALA A 122 23.06 5.95 22.06
CA ALA A 122 24.25 5.33 21.48
C ALA A 122 24.67 5.98 20.17
N VAL A 123 25.97 5.90 19.86
CA VAL A 123 26.52 6.28 18.55
C VAL A 123 27.36 5.13 18.04
N ALA A 124 27.10 4.69 16.82
CA ALA A 124 27.83 3.61 16.17
C ALA A 124 28.33 4.04 14.79
N ALA A 125 29.61 3.82 14.52
CA ALA A 125 30.19 4.00 13.21
C ALA A 125 30.21 2.69 12.44
N VAL A 126 29.90 2.78 11.15
CA VAL A 126 29.91 1.64 10.23
C VAL A 126 30.63 1.96 8.93
N ARG A 127 31.35 0.95 8.43
CA ARG A 127 32.04 1.01 7.15
C ARG A 127 32.04 -0.37 6.49
N GLY A 128 31.36 -0.50 5.36
CA GLY A 128 31.31 -1.78 4.64
C GLY A 128 30.47 -2.85 5.35
N THR A 129 29.36 -2.46 5.97
CA THR A 129 28.57 -3.35 6.82
C THR A 129 27.12 -3.46 6.37
N VAL A 130 26.48 -4.55 6.75
CA VAL A 130 25.03 -4.70 6.78
C VAL A 130 24.62 -4.93 8.24
N ILE A 131 23.78 -4.04 8.75
CA ILE A 131 23.33 -4.05 10.15
C ILE A 131 21.84 -3.72 10.25
N THR A 132 21.26 -4.10 11.38
CA THR A 132 19.93 -3.65 11.82
C THR A 132 20.05 -2.92 13.14
N VAL A 133 19.33 -1.81 13.25
CA VAL A 133 19.26 -1.00 14.47
C VAL A 133 17.80 -0.80 14.82
N GLU A 134 17.44 -1.08 16.06
CA GLU A 134 16.10 -0.91 16.59
C GLU A 134 16.19 -0.13 17.89
N THR A 135 15.41 0.95 18.01
CA THR A 135 15.41 1.79 19.20
C THR A 135 13.99 2.11 19.64
N ALA A 136 13.71 1.86 20.91
CA ALA A 136 12.40 2.06 21.51
C ALA A 136 12.52 2.49 22.97
N MET A 137 11.48 3.16 23.48
CA MET A 137 11.34 3.45 24.90
C MET A 137 10.68 2.25 25.58
N VAL A 138 11.38 1.62 26.52
CA VAL A 138 10.88 0.50 27.33
C VAL A 138 10.87 0.92 28.78
N ALA A 139 9.68 0.99 29.39
CA ALA A 139 9.50 1.42 30.78
C ALA A 139 10.23 2.74 31.13
N GLY A 140 10.17 3.73 30.23
CA GLY A 140 10.78 5.05 30.40
C GLY A 140 12.29 5.11 30.14
N THR A 141 12.92 4.00 29.73
CA THR A 141 14.34 3.95 29.37
C THR A 141 14.52 3.69 27.88
N GLN A 142 15.41 4.45 27.22
CA GLN A 142 15.75 4.19 25.82
C GLN A 142 16.53 2.88 25.71
N VAL A 143 16.02 1.95 24.92
CA VAL A 143 16.71 0.69 24.60
C VAL A 143 17.02 0.68 23.12
N THR A 144 18.30 0.54 22.77
CA THR A 144 18.75 0.38 21.39
C THR A 144 19.41 -0.99 21.23
N ASP A 145 18.94 -1.77 20.28
CA ASP A 145 19.57 -3.01 19.84
C ASP A 145 20.30 -2.79 18.51
N TYR A 146 21.58 -3.13 18.48
CA TYR A 146 22.36 -3.26 17.25
C TYR A 146 22.57 -4.75 16.95
N ASP A 147 22.34 -5.17 15.71
CA ASP A 147 22.60 -6.53 15.24
C ASP A 147 23.42 -6.46 13.93
N VAL A 148 24.65 -6.99 13.94
CA VAL A 148 25.59 -6.96 12.80
C VAL A 148 25.45 -8.23 11.98
N GLN A 149 25.00 -8.13 10.73
CA GLN A 149 24.96 -9.29 9.83
C GLN A 149 26.28 -9.49 9.10
N THR A 150 26.85 -8.44 8.51
CA THR A 150 28.15 -8.50 7.82
C THR A 150 28.97 -7.23 8.04
N GLY A 151 30.30 -7.34 7.97
CA GLY A 151 31.23 -6.24 8.27
C GLY A 151 31.43 -6.04 9.79
N SER A 152 31.89 -4.86 10.20
CA SER A 152 32.14 -4.52 11.61
C SER A 152 31.44 -3.23 12.02
N LEU A 153 30.77 -3.24 13.16
CA LEU A 153 30.24 -2.04 13.80
C LEU A 153 31.19 -1.58 14.90
N GLU A 154 31.52 -0.30 14.95
CA GLU A 154 32.24 0.32 16.06
C GLU A 154 31.27 1.17 16.86
N LEU A 155 30.85 0.69 18.02
CA LEU A 155 30.08 1.48 18.97
C LEU A 155 31.02 2.50 19.57
N LEU A 156 30.77 3.79 19.38
CA LEU A 156 31.57 4.90 19.87
C LEU A 156 31.11 5.37 21.26
N ALA A 157 29.81 5.33 21.50
CA ALA A 157 29.16 5.69 22.76
C ALA A 157 28.00 4.73 23.06
N PRO A 158 27.72 4.39 24.33
CA PRO A 158 28.27 5.00 25.56
C PRO A 158 29.66 4.47 25.96
N ARG A 159 30.13 3.36 25.35
CA ARG A 159 31.50 2.86 25.50
C ARG A 159 32.03 2.36 24.16
N PRO A 160 33.32 2.60 23.83
CA PRO A 160 33.96 2.00 22.67
C PRO A 160 33.86 0.47 22.68
N GLU A 161 33.26 -0.11 21.65
CA GLU A 161 33.15 -1.57 21.48
C GLU A 161 33.09 -1.92 19.99
N VAL A 162 33.84 -2.92 19.54
CA VAL A 162 33.80 -3.40 18.16
C VAL A 162 33.02 -4.70 18.06
N LEU A 163 31.94 -4.71 17.28
CA LEU A 163 31.14 -5.89 17.00
C LEU A 163 31.54 -6.51 15.67
N ALA A 164 31.90 -7.79 15.72
CA ALA A 164 32.14 -8.64 14.57
C ALA A 164 30.82 -9.10 13.90
N PRO A 165 30.86 -9.63 12.66
CA PRO A 165 29.68 -10.24 12.02
C PRO A 165 29.02 -11.30 12.91
N GLY A 166 27.68 -11.35 12.90
CA GLY A 166 26.89 -12.30 13.69
C GLY A 166 26.78 -11.93 15.18
N ARG A 167 27.25 -10.76 15.60
CA ARG A 167 27.13 -10.25 16.96
C ARG A 167 26.13 -9.10 17.03
N GLY A 168 25.49 -8.94 18.18
CA GLY A 168 24.66 -7.81 18.53
C GLY A 168 24.97 -7.28 19.92
N ILE A 169 24.43 -6.13 20.27
CA ILE A 169 24.54 -5.53 21.62
C ILE A 169 23.26 -4.76 21.93
N THR A 170 22.82 -4.80 23.19
CA THR A 170 21.74 -3.94 23.70
C THR A 170 22.38 -2.79 24.48
N VAL A 171 21.99 -1.57 24.16
CA VAL A 171 22.29 -0.38 24.94
C VAL A 171 21.02 0.04 25.66
N ASN A 172 21.03 -0.05 26.99
CA ASN A 172 19.88 0.28 27.85
C ASN A 172 20.21 1.55 28.64
N GLY A 173 19.53 2.65 28.32
CA GLY A 173 19.90 3.98 28.79
C GLY A 173 21.37 4.28 28.45
N PRO A 174 22.17 4.84 29.37
CA PRO A 174 23.58 5.14 29.13
C PRO A 174 24.50 3.91 29.20
N THR A 175 23.97 2.69 29.34
CA THR A 175 24.77 1.48 29.58
C THR A 175 24.71 0.52 28.41
N ALA A 176 25.86 0.26 27.78
CA ALA A 176 25.99 -0.82 26.79
C ALA A 176 26.23 -2.17 27.47
N GLY A 177 25.35 -3.14 27.21
CA GLY A 177 25.45 -4.50 27.72
C GLY A 177 26.65 -5.28 27.16
N LEU A 178 26.68 -6.59 27.41
CA LEU A 178 27.69 -7.47 26.82
C LEU A 178 27.31 -7.82 25.37
N PRO A 179 28.28 -7.97 24.46
CA PRO A 179 28.03 -8.48 23.12
C PRO A 179 27.33 -9.85 23.19
N ARG A 180 26.24 -10.00 22.45
CA ARG A 180 25.44 -11.23 22.32
C ARG A 180 25.47 -11.75 20.88
N PRO A 181 25.04 -12.99 20.60
CA PRO A 181 24.69 -13.39 19.24
C PRO A 181 23.64 -12.44 18.64
N ALA A 182 23.75 -12.13 17.35
CA ALA A 182 22.76 -11.32 16.65
C ALA A 182 21.39 -12.02 16.65
N ARG A 183 20.31 -11.26 16.82
CA ARG A 183 18.94 -11.79 16.88
C ARG A 183 18.50 -12.37 15.51
N PRO A 184 17.84 -13.55 15.46
CA PRO A 184 17.34 -14.13 14.20
C PRO A 184 16.29 -13.25 13.50
N ASP A 185 15.48 -12.52 14.26
CA ASP A 185 14.41 -11.63 13.78
C ASP A 185 14.89 -10.20 13.47
N ALA A 186 16.21 -9.97 13.49
CA ALA A 186 16.82 -8.75 13.00
C ALA A 186 16.70 -8.71 11.47
N PHE A 187 15.59 -8.17 10.96
CA PHE A 187 15.38 -7.97 9.53
C PHE A 187 16.61 -7.30 8.90
N THR A 188 17.28 -8.01 8.00
CA THR A 188 18.40 -7.48 7.24
C THR A 188 17.89 -6.34 6.37
N ALA A 189 18.61 -5.21 6.36
CA ALA A 189 18.35 -3.98 5.58
C ALA A 189 18.03 -4.17 4.08
N GLY A 190 16.95 -4.85 3.69
CA GLY A 190 16.69 -5.18 2.30
C GLY A 190 17.80 -6.00 1.61
N PHE A 191 18.50 -6.89 2.34
CA PHE A 191 19.50 -7.83 1.78
C PHE A 191 19.22 -9.31 2.11
N GLN A 192 17.96 -9.71 2.32
CA GLN A 192 17.62 -11.13 2.25
C GLN A 192 17.72 -11.62 0.81
N ARG A 193 18.93 -12.04 0.43
CA ARG A 193 19.12 -13.27 -0.34
C ARG A 193 18.91 -14.42 0.65
N GLU A 194 18.04 -15.36 0.33
CA GLU A 194 18.04 -16.69 0.98
C GLU A 194 19.43 -17.33 0.85
N PRO A 195 19.87 -18.15 1.82
CA PRO A 195 21.17 -18.77 1.79
C PRO A 195 21.25 -19.77 0.62
N GLY A 196 22.05 -19.43 -0.38
CA GLY A 196 22.49 -20.32 -1.45
C GLY A 196 23.98 -20.10 -1.66
N GLU A 197 24.77 -21.15 -1.46
CA GLU A 197 26.23 -21.18 -1.56
C GLU A 197 26.73 -20.55 -2.87
N GLY A 198 27.68 -19.64 -2.74
CA GLY A 198 28.36 -19.03 -3.88
C GLY A 198 28.90 -17.64 -3.61
N GLY A 199 29.92 -17.56 -2.75
CA GLY A 199 31.13 -16.72 -2.84
C GLY A 199 31.10 -15.25 -3.28
N ALA A 200 29.96 -14.58 -3.44
CA ALA A 200 29.94 -13.15 -3.65
C ALA A 200 30.13 -12.45 -2.31
N SER A 201 31.24 -11.70 -2.17
CA SER A 201 31.48 -10.87 -0.99
C SER A 201 30.26 -9.98 -0.71
N PRO A 202 29.87 -9.77 0.55
CA PRO A 202 28.78 -8.86 0.93
C PRO A 202 28.84 -7.50 0.22
N ALA A 203 30.05 -7.02 -0.10
CA ALA A 203 30.27 -5.80 -0.86
C ALA A 203 29.66 -5.83 -2.28
N ALA A 204 29.72 -6.95 -3.00
CA ALA A 204 29.18 -7.08 -4.36
C ALA A 204 27.63 -7.11 -4.37
N ALA A 205 27.02 -7.67 -3.32
CA ALA A 205 25.57 -7.63 -3.14
C ALA A 205 25.07 -6.20 -2.82
N THR A 206 25.83 -5.45 -2.03
CA THR A 206 25.56 -4.03 -1.78
C THR A 206 25.65 -3.20 -3.07
N GLU A 207 26.63 -3.46 -3.93
CA GLU A 207 26.80 -2.76 -5.21
C GLU A 207 25.64 -2.95 -6.20
N GLY A 208 25.14 -4.19 -6.38
CA GLY A 208 24.03 -4.46 -7.30
C GLY A 208 22.71 -3.79 -6.89
N SER A 209 22.44 -3.68 -5.59
CA SER A 209 21.25 -3.00 -5.08
C SER A 209 21.29 -1.48 -5.27
N ILE A 210 22.48 -0.88 -5.20
CA ILE A 210 22.71 0.53 -5.44
C ILE A 210 22.53 0.85 -6.94
N ALA A 211 23.03 -0.01 -7.82
CA ALA A 211 22.85 0.13 -9.27
C ALA A 211 21.35 0.09 -9.66
N ASN A 212 20.59 -0.87 -9.11
CA ASN A 212 19.14 -0.96 -9.33
C ASN A 212 18.37 0.29 -8.85
N GLY A 213 18.81 0.94 -7.77
CA GLY A 213 18.23 2.21 -7.30
C GLY A 213 18.49 3.39 -8.26
N MET A 214 19.66 3.40 -8.92
CA MET A 214 20.03 4.42 -9.91
C MET A 214 19.26 4.23 -11.24
N ASP A 215 19.10 2.99 -11.71
CA ASP A 215 18.41 2.68 -12.97
C ASP A 215 16.90 2.99 -12.91
N GLN A 216 16.26 2.77 -11.75
CA GLN A 216 14.86 3.09 -11.54
C GLN A 216 14.57 4.60 -11.57
N ALA A 217 15.53 5.45 -11.18
CA ALA A 217 15.40 6.91 -11.19
C ALA A 217 15.40 7.48 -12.62
N GLY A 218 16.24 6.96 -13.53
CA GLY A 218 16.39 7.45 -14.91
C GLY A 218 15.25 7.11 -15.88
N ALA A 219 14.63 5.93 -15.77
CA ALA A 219 13.72 5.40 -16.80
C ALA A 219 12.32 6.07 -16.92
N LEU A 220 11.95 7.01 -16.02
CA LEU A 220 10.61 7.64 -16.00
C LEU A 220 10.57 9.06 -16.59
N ALA A 221 11.71 9.71 -16.80
CA ALA A 221 11.77 11.06 -17.38
C ALA A 221 11.26 11.10 -18.84
N LEU A 222 11.21 9.95 -19.53
CA LEU A 222 10.68 9.85 -20.91
C LEU A 222 9.17 9.57 -20.99
N ALA A 223 8.46 9.27 -19.89
CA ALA A 223 7.09 8.73 -19.94
C ALA A 223 5.97 9.75 -19.60
N ILE A 224 6.31 11.01 -19.28
CA ILE A 224 5.36 11.99 -18.68
C ILE A 224 4.66 12.88 -19.74
N ASN A 225 4.70 12.54 -21.04
CA ASN A 225 3.93 13.32 -22.03
C ASN A 225 3.37 12.51 -23.21
N PRO A 226 2.18 11.90 -23.07
CA PRO A 226 1.30 11.66 -24.22
C PRO A 226 -0.09 12.32 -24.05
N ALA A 227 -0.64 12.83 -25.16
CA ALA A 227 -1.89 13.61 -25.23
C ALA A 227 -3.19 12.74 -25.14
N PRO A 228 -4.35 13.32 -24.76
CA PRO A 228 -5.59 12.57 -24.48
C PRO A 228 -6.53 12.38 -25.71
N PRO A 229 -7.34 11.30 -25.78
CA PRO A 229 -8.46 11.18 -26.71
C PRO A 229 -9.84 11.35 -26.06
N THR A 230 -10.82 11.75 -26.89
CA THR A 230 -12.18 12.25 -26.58
C THR A 230 -13.34 11.25 -26.75
N GLN A 231 -14.37 11.44 -25.91
CA GLN A 231 -15.84 11.19 -26.05
C GLN A 231 -16.45 9.78 -25.83
N LEU A 232 -17.35 9.69 -24.82
CA LEU A 232 -18.29 8.58 -24.52
C LEU A 232 -19.67 8.83 -25.17
N ALA A 233 -20.36 7.75 -25.58
CA ALA A 233 -21.76 7.75 -26.02
C ALA A 233 -22.71 7.15 -24.95
N ALA A 234 -23.99 7.57 -24.97
CA ALA A 234 -25.00 7.39 -23.92
C ALA A 234 -25.76 6.03 -23.91
N PRO A 235 -26.49 5.67 -22.82
CA PRO A 235 -27.07 4.33 -22.60
C PRO A 235 -28.50 4.11 -23.14
N ILE A 236 -28.86 2.84 -23.37
CA ILE A 236 -30.19 2.36 -23.82
C ILE A 236 -31.02 1.89 -22.59
N PRO A 237 -32.35 2.12 -22.50
CA PRO A 237 -33.15 1.75 -21.33
C PRO A 237 -33.68 0.30 -21.37
N GLY A 238 -33.49 -0.44 -20.28
CA GLY A 238 -34.15 -1.74 -20.04
C GLY A 238 -33.35 -2.71 -19.15
N SER A 239 -33.10 -2.36 -17.88
CA SER A 239 -32.38 -3.21 -16.93
C SER A 239 -33.26 -3.65 -15.77
N SER A 240 -33.51 -4.95 -15.63
CA SER A 240 -33.98 -5.56 -14.39
C SER A 240 -32.80 -5.76 -13.45
N ALA A 241 -32.77 -5.03 -12.32
CA ALA A 241 -31.71 -5.10 -11.33
C ALA A 241 -31.73 -6.46 -10.59
N SER A 242 -30.60 -7.16 -10.57
CA SER A 242 -30.36 -8.31 -9.68
C SER A 242 -29.78 -7.82 -8.36
N THR A 243 -30.36 -8.25 -7.23
CA THR A 243 -29.95 -7.85 -5.88
C THR A 243 -28.71 -8.62 -5.43
N LEU A 244 -27.69 -7.89 -4.97
CA LEU A 244 -26.49 -8.44 -4.33
C LEU A 244 -26.87 -9.36 -3.15
N PRO A 245 -26.30 -10.58 -3.05
CA PRO A 245 -26.39 -11.36 -1.83
C PRO A 245 -25.74 -10.58 -0.68
N PRO A 246 -26.35 -10.52 0.52
CA PRO A 246 -25.78 -9.78 1.63
C PRO A 246 -24.44 -10.41 2.05
N PRO A 247 -23.44 -9.59 2.44
CA PRO A 247 -22.22 -10.11 3.03
C PRO A 247 -22.58 -10.97 4.26
N PRO A 248 -21.85 -12.06 4.54
CA PRO A 248 -22.05 -12.81 5.78
C PRO A 248 -21.63 -11.91 6.95
N ASN A 249 -22.59 -11.21 7.54
CA ASN A 249 -22.38 -10.50 8.80
C ASN A 249 -22.23 -11.54 9.92
N THR A 250 -21.16 -11.37 10.71
CA THR A 250 -20.86 -11.97 12.02
C THR A 250 -20.32 -13.42 12.07
N SER A 251 -19.23 -13.55 12.84
CA SER A 251 -18.73 -14.73 13.57
C SER A 251 -19.75 -15.87 13.68
N THR A 252 -19.63 -16.88 12.83
CA THR A 252 -20.31 -18.17 13.04
C THR A 252 -19.58 -19.27 12.27
N THR A 253 -18.91 -20.14 13.00
CA THR A 253 -18.52 -21.48 12.52
C THR A 253 -19.75 -22.22 11.98
N GLY A 254 -19.73 -22.60 10.70
CA GLY A 254 -20.61 -23.63 10.13
C GLY A 254 -22.00 -23.18 9.66
N LYS A 255 -22.11 -22.15 8.80
CA LYS A 255 -23.38 -21.86 8.12
C LYS A 255 -23.59 -22.69 6.84
N THR A 256 -24.81 -23.16 6.65
CA THR A 256 -25.30 -23.92 5.49
C THR A 256 -26.05 -23.02 4.50
N ASP A 257 -26.31 -23.52 3.30
CA ASP A 257 -26.96 -22.83 2.18
C ASP A 257 -28.32 -22.17 2.51
N GLN A 258 -29.02 -22.64 3.55
CA GLN A 258 -30.27 -22.02 4.01
C GLN A 258 -30.04 -20.74 4.84
N GLU A 259 -28.95 -20.64 5.58
CA GLU A 259 -28.68 -19.48 6.45
C GLU A 259 -28.19 -18.26 5.64
N ILE A 260 -27.49 -18.50 4.52
CA ILE A 260 -27.13 -17.45 3.55
C ILE A 260 -28.39 -16.90 2.84
N LYS A 261 -29.39 -17.76 2.57
CA LYS A 261 -30.66 -17.35 1.95
C LYS A 261 -31.62 -16.66 2.92
N ASN A 262 -31.65 -17.08 4.18
CA ASN A 262 -32.57 -16.54 5.19
C ASN A 262 -32.16 -15.18 5.77
N THR A 263 -30.95 -14.69 5.47
CA THR A 263 -30.51 -13.32 5.79
C THR A 263 -31.01 -12.30 4.75
N ALA A 264 -31.67 -12.76 3.68
CA ALA A 264 -32.45 -11.91 2.79
C ALA A 264 -33.80 -11.56 3.45
N ALA A 265 -33.79 -10.66 4.44
CA ALA A 265 -35.03 -10.04 4.86
C ALA A 265 -35.57 -9.19 3.68
N PRO A 266 -36.85 -9.33 3.30
CA PRO A 266 -37.44 -8.40 2.35
C PRO A 266 -37.41 -7.00 2.98
N ILE A 267 -36.83 -6.03 2.28
CA ILE A 267 -37.11 -4.62 2.59
C ILE A 267 -38.59 -4.44 2.26
N THR A 268 -39.41 -4.43 3.31
CA THR A 268 -40.79 -3.97 3.20
C THR A 268 -40.73 -2.52 2.76
N THR A 269 -41.12 -2.24 1.52
CA THR A 269 -41.66 -0.94 1.16
C THR A 269 -42.78 -0.60 2.16
N PRO A 270 -42.87 0.62 2.70
CA PRO A 270 -44.05 1.00 3.46
C PRO A 270 -45.24 0.92 2.50
N THR A 271 -46.11 -0.05 2.73
CA THR A 271 -47.38 -0.16 2.05
C THR A 271 -48.16 1.12 2.35
N GLN A 272 -48.41 1.90 1.31
CA GLN A 272 -49.32 3.04 1.34
C GLN A 272 -50.70 2.52 1.71
N GLY A 273 -51.09 2.72 2.97
CA GLY A 273 -52.46 2.53 3.43
C GLY A 273 -53.31 3.64 2.84
N ASP A 274 -54.23 3.26 1.95
CA ASP A 274 -55.36 4.08 1.55
C ASP A 274 -56.26 4.31 2.77
N THR A 275 -56.32 5.55 3.26
CA THR A 275 -57.51 6.13 3.91
C THR A 275 -57.50 7.65 3.78
N GLY A 276 -58.37 8.16 2.91
CA GLY A 276 -59.21 9.37 3.09
C GLY A 276 -58.66 10.66 3.69
N GLY A 277 -58.53 11.68 2.83
CA GLY A 277 -59.16 13.00 3.00
C GLY A 277 -58.59 13.98 4.03
N GLY A 278 -58.02 15.09 3.56
CA GLY A 278 -57.82 16.29 4.37
C GLY A 278 -56.89 17.33 3.73
N ALA A 279 -57.47 18.39 3.19
CA ALA A 279 -56.81 19.49 2.51
C ALA A 279 -55.98 20.39 3.45
N GLY A 280 -54.92 21.03 2.92
CA GLY A 280 -54.29 22.18 3.58
C GLY A 280 -52.91 22.61 3.07
N GLY A 281 -52.88 23.33 1.95
CA GLY A 281 -52.07 24.56 1.71
C GLY A 281 -50.53 24.55 1.78
N ASN A 282 -49.91 24.79 0.61
CA ASN A 282 -48.90 25.84 0.29
C ASN A 282 -47.64 25.99 1.19
N THR A 283 -46.40 26.17 0.72
CA THR A 283 -45.87 26.93 -0.44
C THR A 283 -44.36 26.66 -0.62
N GLY A 284 -43.90 26.48 -1.88
CA GLY A 284 -42.62 26.92 -2.46
C GLY A 284 -41.31 26.31 -1.92
N GLY A 285 -40.32 25.90 -2.72
CA GLY A 285 -40.10 25.94 -4.16
C GLY A 285 -38.69 25.39 -4.44
N GLU A 286 -38.59 24.57 -5.47
CA GLU A 286 -37.51 24.37 -6.47
C GLU A 286 -36.09 24.91 -6.20
N ALA A 287 -34.99 24.34 -6.67
CA ALA A 287 -34.64 23.11 -7.39
C ALA A 287 -33.12 23.16 -7.65
N GLY A 288 -32.50 22.00 -7.86
CA GLY A 288 -31.14 21.86 -8.36
C GLY A 288 -30.58 20.51 -7.91
N GLY A 289 -30.78 19.39 -8.61
CA GLY A 289 -30.69 19.21 -10.05
C GLY A 289 -29.27 18.78 -10.42
N GLY A 290 -28.78 17.67 -9.84
CA GLY A 290 -27.50 17.05 -10.15
C GLY A 290 -27.67 15.55 -10.32
N THR A 291 -27.66 15.10 -11.56
CA THR A 291 -27.68 13.70 -11.99
C THR A 291 -26.43 12.97 -11.49
N GLY A 292 -26.58 12.07 -10.51
CA GLY A 292 -25.53 11.18 -10.03
C GLY A 292 -25.81 9.73 -10.43
N GLY A 293 -24.89 9.14 -11.19
CA GLY A 293 -24.93 7.74 -11.59
C GLY A 293 -24.92 6.78 -10.39
N GLY A 294 -25.56 5.64 -10.57
CA GLY A 294 -25.62 4.56 -9.59
C GLY A 294 -24.25 3.95 -9.31
N GLY A 295 -23.52 4.54 -8.38
CA GLY A 295 -22.56 3.85 -7.53
C GLY A 295 -23.17 3.75 -6.15
N SER A 296 -23.04 2.60 -5.48
CA SER A 296 -23.38 2.45 -4.07
C SER A 296 -22.61 3.52 -3.28
N THR A 297 -23.25 4.63 -2.94
CA THR A 297 -22.68 5.62 -2.03
C THR A 297 -22.57 4.93 -0.69
N LYS A 298 -21.33 4.65 -0.25
CA LYS A 298 -21.01 4.13 1.08
C LYS A 298 -21.69 5.05 2.10
N THR A 299 -22.83 4.63 2.66
CA THR A 299 -23.63 5.50 3.53
C THR A 299 -22.80 5.80 4.78
N ASN A 300 -22.56 7.09 5.02
CA ASN A 300 -21.91 7.53 6.24
C ASN A 300 -22.82 7.17 7.44
N VAL A 301 -22.30 6.40 8.39
CA VAL A 301 -23.06 6.02 9.59
C VAL A 301 -23.08 7.14 10.63
N LEU A 302 -22.24 8.16 10.46
CA LEU A 302 -22.30 9.39 11.23
C LEU A 302 -23.40 10.31 10.68
N LEU A 303 -24.09 10.98 11.58
CA LEU A 303 -25.06 12.02 11.29
C LEU A 303 -24.40 13.39 11.41
N ASN A 304 -24.79 14.33 10.54
CA ASN A 304 -24.26 15.70 10.51
C ASN A 304 -22.72 15.73 10.53
N ALA A 305 -22.10 14.89 9.70
CA ALA A 305 -20.69 14.59 9.82
C ALA A 305 -19.76 15.64 9.19
N GLY A 306 -20.31 16.47 8.27
CA GLY A 306 -19.71 17.72 7.80
C GLY A 306 -20.26 18.97 8.50
N PHE A 307 -20.98 18.81 9.63
CA PHE A 307 -21.45 19.94 10.46
C PHE A 307 -22.37 20.98 9.78
N GLU A 308 -22.95 20.67 8.62
CA GLU A 308 -23.76 21.60 7.84
C GLU A 308 -25.19 21.84 8.34
N SER A 309 -25.62 21.17 9.42
CA SER A 309 -26.97 21.37 9.95
C SER A 309 -27.16 22.71 10.70
N GLY A 310 -26.08 23.47 10.91
CA GLY A 310 -26.08 24.71 11.70
C GLY A 310 -26.10 24.48 13.22
N ALA A 311 -26.12 23.22 13.69
CA ALA A 311 -25.99 22.85 15.10
C ALA A 311 -25.07 21.63 15.25
N LEU A 312 -24.36 21.50 16.40
CA LEU A 312 -23.47 20.35 16.63
C LEU A 312 -24.23 19.02 16.70
N ALA A 313 -25.51 19.04 17.08
CA ALA A 313 -26.31 17.82 17.21
C ALA A 313 -26.24 16.97 15.91
N PRO A 314 -26.07 15.64 16.01
CA PRO A 314 -26.06 14.81 17.22
C PRO A 314 -24.67 14.56 17.81
N TRP A 315 -23.66 15.36 17.47
CA TRP A 315 -22.38 15.32 18.17
C TRP A 315 -22.52 15.84 19.59
N THR A 316 -21.91 15.14 20.53
CA THR A 316 -21.78 15.53 21.92
C THR A 316 -20.48 16.29 22.12
N LEU A 317 -20.59 17.58 22.42
CA LEU A 317 -19.48 18.41 22.89
C LEU A 317 -19.44 18.42 24.41
N ASN A 318 -18.27 18.10 24.98
CA ASN A 318 -17.96 18.29 26.39
C ASN A 318 -16.78 19.25 26.52
N GLY A 319 -16.97 20.37 27.19
CA GLY A 319 -15.99 21.46 27.25
C GLY A 319 -16.25 22.55 26.20
N ALA A 320 -15.18 23.22 25.76
CA ALA A 320 -15.31 24.40 24.93
C ALA A 320 -15.35 24.07 23.43
N GLY A 321 -16.20 24.78 22.69
CA GLY A 321 -16.35 24.60 21.25
C GLY A 321 -17.74 24.92 20.70
N GLY A 322 -17.95 24.60 19.43
CA GLY A 322 -19.20 24.80 18.72
C GLY A 322 -19.02 24.66 17.20
N ILE A 323 -20.02 25.09 16.43
CA ILE A 323 -19.91 25.19 14.97
C ILE A 323 -19.45 26.58 14.57
N VAL A 324 -18.58 26.63 13.57
CA VAL A 324 -18.08 27.86 12.96
C VAL A 324 -18.10 27.73 11.44
N SER A 325 -18.34 28.84 10.74
CA SER A 325 -18.14 28.92 9.28
C SER A 325 -16.73 29.35 8.90
N SER A 326 -15.96 29.86 9.86
CA SER A 326 -14.54 30.20 9.74
C SER A 326 -13.91 30.44 11.10
N LEU A 327 -12.59 30.33 11.18
CA LEU A 327 -11.77 30.88 12.26
C LEU A 327 -10.73 31.80 11.63
N GLY A 328 -10.97 33.10 11.70
CA GLY A 328 -10.21 34.08 10.92
C GLY A 328 -10.30 33.79 9.42
N ALA A 329 -9.14 33.59 8.78
CA ALA A 329 -9.07 33.23 7.35
C ALA A 329 -9.20 31.72 7.08
N ILE A 330 -9.28 30.88 8.11
CA ILE A 330 -9.40 29.43 7.97
C ILE A 330 -10.87 29.09 7.71
N THR A 331 -11.15 28.50 6.55
CA THR A 331 -12.49 28.08 6.13
C THR A 331 -12.61 26.55 6.08
N PRO A 332 -13.82 25.99 6.21
CA PRO A 332 -14.08 24.56 6.08
C PRO A 332 -13.58 23.98 4.74
N PRO A 333 -12.96 22.78 4.72
CA PRO A 333 -12.60 22.08 3.49
C PRO A 333 -13.81 21.51 2.73
N GLU A 334 -14.91 21.22 3.42
CA GLU A 334 -16.17 20.80 2.83
C GLU A 334 -17.29 21.76 3.23
N GLY A 335 -18.24 22.01 2.33
CA GLY A 335 -19.46 22.77 2.67
C GLY A 335 -19.21 24.21 3.13
N GLN A 336 -19.87 24.60 4.22
CA GLN A 336 -19.90 25.97 4.77
C GLN A 336 -19.60 26.01 6.27
N SER A 337 -19.56 24.86 6.95
CA SER A 337 -19.49 24.75 8.40
C SER A 337 -18.43 23.74 8.83
N MET A 338 -17.85 23.94 10.01
CA MET A 338 -16.94 22.98 10.65
C MET A 338 -17.11 23.05 12.17
N ALA A 339 -16.68 22.01 12.87
CA ALA A 339 -16.63 22.04 14.33
C ALA A 339 -15.32 22.65 14.83
N LEU A 340 -15.41 23.46 15.89
CA LEU A 340 -14.30 23.98 16.68
C LEU A 340 -14.36 23.35 18.07
N ILE A 341 -13.26 22.80 18.56
CA ILE A 341 -13.04 22.47 19.98
C ILE A 341 -11.77 23.14 20.48
N HIS A 342 -11.72 23.58 21.73
CA HIS A 342 -10.55 24.30 22.25
C HIS A 342 -10.38 24.20 23.77
N THR A 343 -9.23 24.65 24.26
CA THR A 343 -8.87 24.62 25.68
C THR A 343 -9.08 25.95 26.41
N GLY A 344 -9.49 27.00 25.68
CA GLY A 344 -9.87 28.28 26.30
C GLY A 344 -11.18 28.26 27.08
N MET A 345 -11.82 29.43 27.17
CA MET A 345 -13.00 29.62 28.02
C MET A 345 -14.08 28.55 27.79
N GLY A 346 -14.38 27.77 28.83
CA GLY A 346 -15.36 26.68 28.79
C GLY A 346 -14.74 25.27 28.74
N ALA A 347 -13.42 25.14 28.70
CA ALA A 347 -12.75 23.85 28.76
C ALA A 347 -12.92 23.21 30.15
N LEU A 348 -12.80 21.89 30.20
CA LEU A 348 -13.01 21.13 31.43
C LEU A 348 -11.68 20.67 32.00
N SER A 349 -11.56 20.73 33.33
CA SER A 349 -10.43 20.10 34.02
C SER A 349 -10.42 18.59 33.75
N VAL A 350 -9.31 18.07 33.23
CA VAL A 350 -9.16 16.64 32.90
C VAL A 350 -9.15 15.80 34.18
N ALA A 351 -8.49 16.29 35.23
CA ALA A 351 -8.35 15.58 36.50
C ALA A 351 -9.69 15.34 37.21
N THR A 352 -10.63 16.29 37.13
CA THR A 352 -11.96 16.14 37.75
C THR A 352 -12.96 15.40 36.85
N ASN A 353 -12.61 15.13 35.58
CA ASN A 353 -13.50 14.50 34.59
C ASN A 353 -12.88 13.25 33.92
N PRO A 354 -12.40 12.25 34.69
CA PRO A 354 -11.67 11.09 34.14
C PRO A 354 -12.52 10.20 33.21
N GLY A 355 -13.85 10.20 33.37
CA GLY A 355 -14.77 9.45 32.50
C GLY A 355 -15.00 10.08 31.12
N LEU A 356 -14.80 11.40 30.98
CA LEU A 356 -14.95 12.10 29.70
C LEU A 356 -13.67 11.99 28.85
N PHE A 357 -12.52 11.91 29.50
CA PHE A 357 -11.21 11.80 28.87
C PHE A 357 -10.54 10.45 29.23
N PRO A 358 -11.03 9.31 28.74
CA PRO A 358 -10.41 8.01 29.00
C PRO A 358 -8.99 7.98 28.43
N SER A 359 -8.04 7.51 29.24
CA SER A 359 -6.60 7.47 28.92
C SER A 359 -6.09 8.83 28.41
N PRO A 360 -6.10 9.88 29.26
CA PRO A 360 -5.58 11.19 28.88
C PRO A 360 -4.07 11.10 28.62
N PRO A 361 -3.50 12.01 27.80
CA PRO A 361 -2.06 12.03 27.56
C PRO A 361 -1.26 12.11 28.86
N THR A 362 -0.13 11.41 28.88
CA THR A 362 0.81 11.44 29.99
C THR A 362 2.10 12.14 29.59
N GLY A 363 2.74 12.75 30.58
CA GLY A 363 4.05 13.36 30.42
C GLY A 363 5.18 12.34 30.34
N PRO A 364 6.42 12.80 30.21
CA PRO A 364 7.62 11.95 30.13
C PRO A 364 7.79 11.00 31.34
N THR A 365 7.18 11.32 32.47
CA THR A 365 7.20 10.53 33.71
C THR A 365 6.11 9.44 33.76
N GLY A 366 5.25 9.34 32.74
CA GLY A 366 4.12 8.42 32.70
C GLY A 366 2.92 8.87 33.55
N VAL A 367 2.96 10.07 34.12
CA VAL A 367 1.87 10.67 34.91
C VAL A 367 1.03 11.57 34.01
N VAL A 368 -0.30 11.59 34.21
CA VAL A 368 -1.21 12.51 33.51
C VAL A 368 -0.86 13.95 33.88
N ASP A 369 -0.48 14.75 32.90
CA ASP A 369 0.00 16.12 33.07
C ASP A 369 -0.78 17.15 32.25
N VAL A 370 -1.83 16.71 31.54
CA VAL A 370 -2.80 17.59 30.90
C VAL A 370 -3.78 18.16 31.95
N THR A 371 -4.02 19.46 31.86
CA THR A 371 -4.77 20.27 32.83
C THR A 371 -6.21 20.43 32.41
N GLU A 372 -6.44 20.91 31.20
CA GLU A 372 -7.76 21.21 30.65
C GLU A 372 -7.97 20.52 29.30
N GLY A 373 -9.23 20.35 28.90
CA GLY A 373 -9.54 19.74 27.62
C GLY A 373 -10.98 19.94 27.18
N ALA A 374 -11.19 19.72 25.88
CA ALA A 374 -12.49 19.63 25.26
C ALA A 374 -12.57 18.40 24.38
N ARG A 375 -13.77 17.81 24.30
CA ARG A 375 -14.05 16.60 23.52
C ARG A 375 -15.29 16.77 22.69
N LEU A 376 -15.16 16.51 21.39
CA LEU A 376 -16.28 16.30 20.48
C LEU A 376 -16.39 14.81 20.17
N SER A 377 -17.59 14.24 20.25
CA SER A 377 -17.78 12.81 19.98
C SER A 377 -19.15 12.49 19.43
N GLN A 378 -19.24 11.41 18.65
CA GLN A 378 -20.52 10.86 18.21
C GLN A 378 -20.46 9.34 18.33
N ALA A 379 -21.51 8.79 18.93
CA ALA A 379 -21.72 7.35 18.97
C ALA A 379 -22.40 6.88 17.69
N PHE A 380 -22.02 5.71 17.20
CA PHE A 380 -22.60 5.09 16.02
C PHE A 380 -22.66 3.57 16.19
N SER A 381 -23.53 2.91 15.44
CA SER A 381 -23.68 1.45 15.50
C SER A 381 -22.71 0.75 14.56
N VAL A 382 -22.13 -0.35 15.03
CA VAL A 382 -21.22 -1.20 14.25
C VAL A 382 -21.57 -2.67 14.34
N THR A 383 -21.18 -3.40 13.32
CA THR A 383 -21.23 -4.87 13.28
C THR A 383 -19.82 -5.43 13.49
N GLY A 384 -19.66 -6.30 14.48
CA GLY A 384 -18.40 -6.96 14.77
C GLY A 384 -17.91 -7.79 13.58
N GLY A 385 -16.62 -7.64 13.25
CA GLY A 385 -15.97 -8.29 12.12
C GLY A 385 -16.13 -7.56 10.77
N SER A 386 -17.01 -6.57 10.66
CA SER A 386 -17.16 -5.78 9.44
C SER A 386 -16.05 -4.74 9.29
N LEU A 387 -15.61 -4.48 8.06
CA LEU A 387 -14.63 -3.45 7.76
C LEU A 387 -15.32 -2.08 7.62
N TYR A 388 -14.78 -1.10 8.33
CA TYR A 388 -15.19 0.30 8.28
C TYR A 388 -14.02 1.16 7.80
N THR A 389 -14.31 2.05 6.86
CA THR A 389 -13.41 3.14 6.51
C THR A 389 -13.79 4.37 7.33
N ILE A 390 -12.83 4.91 8.08
CA ILE A 390 -12.98 6.15 8.84
C ILE A 390 -12.17 7.24 8.13
N GLN A 391 -12.81 8.35 7.80
CA GLN A 391 -12.18 9.54 7.23
C GLN A 391 -12.49 10.76 8.10
N VAL A 392 -11.51 11.63 8.31
CA VAL A 392 -11.71 12.90 9.03
C VAL A 392 -10.76 13.94 8.48
N ASN A 393 -11.25 15.15 8.25
CA ASN A 393 -10.41 16.33 8.06
C ASN A 393 -10.26 17.07 9.40
N TYR A 394 -9.04 17.42 9.79
CA TYR A 394 -8.81 18.23 10.98
C TYR A 394 -7.66 19.21 10.78
N ASN A 395 -7.68 20.30 11.55
CA ASN A 395 -6.59 21.27 11.63
C ASN A 395 -6.32 21.59 13.11
N PHE A 396 -5.11 21.28 13.59
CA PHE A 396 -4.71 21.59 14.96
C PHE A 396 -4.06 22.97 15.02
N ILE A 397 -4.52 23.79 15.95
CA ILE A 397 -4.19 25.20 16.12
C ILE A 397 -3.69 25.39 17.54
N THR A 398 -2.58 26.10 17.74
CA THR A 398 -2.02 26.35 19.07
C THR A 398 -1.46 27.76 19.17
N ASN A 399 -1.83 28.47 20.23
CA ASN A 399 -1.25 29.78 20.56
C ASN A 399 0.13 29.66 21.21
N GLU A 400 0.56 28.44 21.55
CA GLU A 400 1.87 28.16 22.10
C GLU A 400 2.96 28.24 21.02
N PHE A 401 2.60 28.07 19.75
CA PHE A 401 3.57 28.12 18.66
C PHE A 401 3.59 29.53 18.00
N PRO A 402 4.78 30.09 17.70
CA PRO A 402 6.11 29.50 17.85
C PRO A 402 6.79 29.78 19.20
N THR A 403 6.18 30.58 20.08
CA THR A 403 6.90 31.28 21.16
C THR A 403 6.98 30.54 22.50
N GLN A 404 5.99 29.73 22.83
CA GLN A 404 5.96 28.91 24.06
C GLN A 404 6.45 27.50 23.79
N SER A 405 6.91 26.77 24.81
CA SER A 405 7.46 25.41 24.69
C SER A 405 6.56 24.32 25.29
N VAL A 406 5.36 24.70 25.69
CA VAL A 406 4.40 23.83 26.34
C VAL A 406 3.69 22.98 25.26
N ASP A 407 3.26 21.76 25.62
CA ASP A 407 2.98 20.69 24.65
C ASP A 407 1.51 20.28 24.62
N ASP A 408 0.70 21.14 24.03
CA ASP A 408 -0.71 20.86 23.80
C ASP A 408 -0.94 19.81 22.72
N ILE A 409 -2.07 19.13 22.85
CA ILE A 409 -2.31 17.86 22.15
C ILE A 409 -3.70 17.85 21.52
N PHE A 410 -3.77 17.51 20.25
CA PHE A 410 -4.99 17.07 19.59
C PHE A 410 -4.94 15.55 19.35
N ARG A 411 -6.08 14.86 19.52
CA ARG A 411 -6.17 13.43 19.31
C ARG A 411 -7.51 13.02 18.71
N ALA A 412 -7.46 12.22 17.64
CA ALA A 412 -8.63 11.56 17.06
C ALA A 412 -8.58 10.05 17.35
N ARG A 413 -9.69 9.48 17.84
CA ARG A 413 -9.80 8.05 18.20
C ARG A 413 -11.14 7.48 17.83
N VAL A 414 -11.15 6.18 17.52
CA VAL A 414 -12.36 5.35 17.53
C VAL A 414 -12.29 4.39 18.72
N THR A 415 -13.42 4.22 19.40
CA THR A 415 -13.58 3.27 20.51
C THR A 415 -14.59 2.21 20.10
N SER A 416 -14.21 0.93 20.14
CA SER A 416 -15.11 -0.20 19.85
C SER A 416 -16.11 -0.45 20.99
N PRO A 417 -17.17 -1.25 20.74
CA PRO A 417 -18.17 -1.54 21.77
C PRO A 417 -17.63 -2.28 23.01
N ASP A 418 -16.48 -2.95 22.89
CA ASP A 418 -15.76 -3.57 24.00
C ASP A 418 -14.87 -2.59 24.80
N GLY A 419 -14.84 -1.32 24.42
CA GLY A 419 -14.05 -0.27 25.06
C GLY A 419 -12.61 -0.15 24.55
N ALA A 420 -12.16 -0.99 23.61
CA ALA A 420 -10.83 -0.86 23.04
C ALA A 420 -10.73 0.41 22.16
N THR A 421 -9.65 1.16 22.31
CA THR A 421 -9.44 2.41 21.58
C THR A 421 -8.38 2.26 20.50
N THR A 422 -8.67 2.70 19.28
CA THR A 422 -7.71 2.83 18.19
C THR A 422 -7.45 4.32 17.92
N GLN A 423 -6.18 4.73 17.99
CA GLN A 423 -5.78 6.09 17.66
C GLN A 423 -5.71 6.26 16.14
N LEU A 424 -6.44 7.25 15.61
CA LEU A 424 -6.51 7.55 14.19
C LEU A 424 -5.48 8.62 13.81
N ALA A 425 -5.37 9.65 14.62
CA ALA A 425 -4.42 10.73 14.47
C ALA A 425 -4.07 11.34 15.84
N GLN A 426 -2.89 11.93 15.92
CA GLN A 426 -2.48 12.75 17.04
C GLN A 426 -1.58 13.87 16.53
N GLU A 427 -1.82 15.07 17.02
CA GLU A 427 -0.94 16.21 16.85
C GLU A 427 -0.51 16.70 18.24
N THR A 428 0.71 17.21 18.34
CA THR A 428 1.28 17.75 19.56
C THR A 428 2.10 18.97 19.19
N ARG A 429 2.09 20.04 19.98
CA ARG A 429 2.92 21.22 19.70
C ARG A 429 4.39 20.84 19.42
N ASN A 430 4.95 19.88 20.14
CA ASN A 430 6.37 19.52 20.05
C ASN A 430 6.77 18.68 18.83
N THR A 431 5.93 17.75 18.39
CA THR A 431 6.30 16.79 17.33
C THR A 431 5.60 17.03 16.00
N SER A 432 4.47 17.74 16.04
CA SER A 432 3.75 18.14 14.85
C SER A 432 4.48 19.27 14.15
N THR A 433 4.08 19.51 12.92
CA THR A 433 4.69 20.55 12.11
C THR A 433 3.65 21.61 11.80
N PHE A 434 3.97 22.83 12.22
CA PHE A 434 3.07 23.97 12.18
C PHE A 434 3.56 25.03 11.21
N GLN A 435 2.61 25.64 10.52
CA GLN A 435 2.80 26.90 9.82
C GLN A 435 2.45 28.04 10.78
N THR A 436 3.34 29.03 10.89
CA THR A 436 3.02 30.26 11.62
C THR A 436 2.00 31.07 10.82
N SER A 437 0.90 31.42 11.47
CA SER A 437 -0.16 32.27 10.94
C SER A 437 -0.28 33.53 11.78
N SER A 438 -0.78 34.60 11.16
CA SER A 438 -1.00 35.88 11.84
C SER A 438 -2.43 36.34 11.63
N GLY A 439 -3.02 36.90 12.69
CA GLY A 439 -4.41 37.35 12.69
C GLY A 439 -5.09 36.97 13.99
N VAL A 440 -5.61 37.99 14.68
CA VAL A 440 -6.41 37.80 15.90
C VAL A 440 -7.85 37.57 15.51
N SER A 441 -8.39 36.42 15.88
CA SER A 441 -9.79 36.06 15.70
C SER A 441 -10.30 35.52 17.02
N THR A 442 -11.43 36.06 17.49
CA THR A 442 -12.11 35.59 18.69
C THR A 442 -13.43 34.97 18.29
N THR A 443 -13.55 33.67 18.51
CA THR A 443 -14.75 32.88 18.15
C THR A 443 -15.03 31.88 19.26
N LEU A 444 -16.28 31.86 19.76
CA LEU A 444 -16.77 30.89 20.75
C LEU A 444 -15.92 30.75 22.03
N GLY A 445 -15.21 31.81 22.44
CA GLY A 445 -14.39 31.81 23.65
C GLY A 445 -12.93 31.41 23.43
N PHE A 446 -12.54 31.08 22.19
CA PHE A 446 -11.16 30.92 21.76
C PHE A 446 -10.67 32.20 21.06
N THR A 447 -9.44 32.64 21.35
CA THR A 447 -8.81 33.77 20.67
C THR A 447 -7.46 33.36 20.11
N THR A 448 -7.26 33.49 18.80
CA THR A 448 -5.93 33.35 18.21
C THR A 448 -5.07 34.57 18.52
N LEU A 449 -3.79 34.36 18.80
CA LEU A 449 -2.85 35.47 19.04
C LEU A 449 -2.39 36.13 17.72
N SER A 450 -1.67 37.25 17.85
CA SER A 450 -1.08 37.94 16.68
C SER A 450 -0.14 37.06 15.85
N SER A 451 0.41 36.01 16.48
CA SER A 451 1.12 34.90 15.87
C SER A 451 0.69 33.62 16.55
N PHE A 452 0.27 32.61 15.78
CA PHE A 452 -0.12 31.28 16.28
C PHE A 452 0.31 30.20 15.28
N GLY A 453 0.38 28.93 15.71
CA GLY A 453 0.65 27.80 14.84
C GLY A 453 -0.63 27.11 14.37
N GLN A 454 -0.66 26.67 13.11
CA GLN A 454 -1.65 25.71 12.63
C GLN A 454 -1.03 24.63 11.75
N THR A 455 -1.58 23.41 11.76
CA THR A 455 -1.08 22.32 10.91
C THR A 455 -1.55 22.42 9.45
N GLY A 456 -2.59 23.23 9.20
CA GLY A 456 -3.42 23.12 8.00
C GLY A 456 -4.35 21.90 8.10
N PHE A 457 -5.36 21.85 7.22
CA PHE A 457 -6.25 20.69 7.16
C PHE A 457 -5.50 19.44 6.70
N LYS A 458 -5.50 18.40 7.54
CA LYS A 458 -5.01 17.06 7.24
C LYS A 458 -6.20 16.11 7.12
N GLN A 459 -6.18 15.26 6.11
CA GLN A 459 -7.12 14.15 5.98
C GLN A 459 -6.49 12.89 6.56
N VAL A 460 -7.17 12.25 7.52
CA VAL A 460 -6.86 10.88 7.93
C VAL A 460 -7.83 9.93 7.25
N THR A 461 -7.33 8.80 6.75
CA THR A 461 -8.14 7.65 6.31
C THR A 461 -7.63 6.40 7.00
N ALA A 462 -8.50 5.70 7.72
CA ALA A 462 -8.16 4.49 8.46
C ALA A 462 -9.14 3.36 8.15
N GLN A 463 -8.60 2.15 8.02
CA GLN A 463 -9.39 0.92 7.96
C GLN A 463 -9.50 0.35 9.37
N TRP A 464 -10.71 0.10 9.82
CA TRP A 464 -11.00 -0.30 11.20
C TRP A 464 -12.01 -1.44 11.24
N VAL A 465 -11.76 -2.44 12.09
CA VAL A 465 -12.64 -3.61 12.25
C VAL A 465 -12.94 -3.78 13.73
N PRO A 466 -14.15 -3.45 14.22
CA PRO A 466 -14.54 -3.73 15.59
C PRO A 466 -14.69 -5.24 15.80
N GLU A 467 -14.32 -5.73 16.99
CA GLU A 467 -14.42 -7.16 17.32
C GLU A 467 -15.83 -7.58 17.74
N THR A 468 -16.59 -6.65 18.32
CA THR A 468 -17.94 -6.87 18.81
C THR A 468 -18.91 -5.93 18.10
N SER A 469 -20.14 -6.42 17.89
CA SER A 469 -21.24 -5.56 17.44
C SER A 469 -21.73 -4.70 18.60
N GLY A 470 -22.17 -3.47 18.33
CA GLY A 470 -22.70 -2.58 19.36
C GLY A 470 -22.48 -1.11 19.05
N SER A 471 -22.50 -0.28 20.09
CA SER A 471 -22.24 1.15 19.97
C SER A 471 -20.73 1.42 20.03
N ALA A 472 -20.19 1.95 18.95
CA ALA A 472 -18.84 2.50 18.89
C ALA A 472 -18.88 4.03 19.04
N THR A 473 -17.74 4.66 19.27
CA THR A 473 -17.64 6.13 19.39
C THR A 473 -16.45 6.65 18.61
N LEU A 474 -16.68 7.65 17.74
CA LEU A 474 -15.63 8.48 17.16
C LEU A 474 -15.48 9.73 18.03
N SER A 475 -14.26 10.05 18.42
CA SER A 475 -13.97 11.17 19.31
C SER A 475 -12.75 11.96 18.90
N PHE A 476 -12.84 13.27 19.12
CA PHE A 476 -11.79 14.25 18.95
C PHE A 476 -11.59 14.94 20.29
N ASP A 477 -10.37 14.87 20.81
CA ASP A 477 -9.98 15.51 22.05
C ASP A 477 -8.92 16.58 21.74
N VAL A 478 -9.03 17.75 22.38
CA VAL A 478 -7.94 18.73 22.47
C VAL A 478 -7.61 18.94 23.94
N PHE A 479 -6.33 18.93 24.27
CA PHE A 479 -5.81 19.01 25.62
C PHE A 479 -4.81 20.14 25.74
N ASP A 480 -4.94 20.83 26.87
CA ASP A 480 -3.99 21.80 27.38
C ASP A 480 -3.06 21.10 28.36
N ARG A 481 -1.77 21.34 28.25
CA ARG A 481 -0.77 20.82 29.19
C ARG A 481 -0.11 22.00 29.86
N GLY A 482 0.04 22.00 31.18
CA GLY A 482 1.08 22.82 31.82
C GLY A 482 0.83 24.33 31.96
N ASP A 483 -0.11 24.98 31.25
CA ASP A 483 -0.57 26.34 31.58
C ASP A 483 -1.97 26.66 31.05
N THR A 484 -2.79 27.38 31.82
CA THR A 484 -4.16 27.75 31.41
C THR A 484 -4.22 29.11 30.69
N ILE A 485 -3.11 29.56 30.10
CA ILE A 485 -2.97 30.92 29.55
C ILE A 485 -2.95 30.86 28.02
N PHE A 486 -2.24 29.89 27.45
CA PHE A 486 -2.08 29.76 26.00
C PHE A 486 -2.93 28.63 25.44
N ASP A 487 -4.17 28.97 25.11
CA ASP A 487 -5.11 27.98 24.61
C ASP A 487 -4.74 27.40 23.23
N SER A 488 -5.14 26.16 23.01
CA SER A 488 -5.09 25.45 21.74
C SER A 488 -6.49 25.02 21.29
N ALA A 489 -6.63 24.77 19.98
CA ALA A 489 -7.89 24.44 19.35
C ALA A 489 -7.71 23.39 18.24
N ALA A 490 -8.79 22.68 17.91
CA ALA A 490 -8.86 21.86 16.72
C ALA A 490 -10.13 22.20 15.94
N LEU A 491 -9.96 22.37 14.64
CA LEU A 491 -11.06 22.39 13.68
C LEU A 491 -11.25 20.98 13.13
N VAL A 492 -12.49 20.51 13.05
CA VAL A 492 -12.85 19.18 12.54
C VAL A 492 -13.96 19.33 11.51
N ASP A 493 -13.78 18.68 10.36
CA ASP A 493 -14.75 18.69 9.27
C ASP A 493 -14.73 17.37 8.48
N ALA A 494 -15.73 17.17 7.63
CA ALA A 494 -15.84 16.05 6.69
C ALA A 494 -15.59 14.69 7.35
N ALA A 495 -16.14 14.48 8.55
CA ALA A 495 -16.02 13.21 9.24
C ALA A 495 -16.86 12.17 8.49
N ALA A 496 -16.34 10.98 8.29
CA ALA A 496 -17.08 9.88 7.71
C ALA A 496 -16.68 8.57 8.35
N VAL A 497 -17.68 7.75 8.64
CA VAL A 497 -17.50 6.34 8.95
C VAL A 497 -18.39 5.59 7.97
N GLY A 498 -17.80 4.94 6.99
CA GLY A 498 -18.51 4.14 6.01
C GLY A 498 -18.25 2.66 6.27
N GLN A 499 -19.29 1.85 6.41
CA GLN A 499 -19.10 0.40 6.33
C GLN A 499 -18.84 0.04 4.87
N ASP A 500 -17.74 -0.65 4.62
CA ASP A 500 -17.30 -0.95 3.26
C ASP A 500 -16.47 -2.24 3.22
N PRO A 501 -17.11 -3.38 3.52
CA PRO A 501 -16.41 -4.64 3.56
C PRO A 501 -16.25 -5.21 2.15
N PRO A 502 -15.26 -6.09 1.95
CA PRO A 502 -15.35 -7.08 0.90
C PRO A 502 -16.73 -7.78 0.95
N LEU A 503 -17.28 -8.16 -0.20
CA LEU A 503 -18.55 -8.90 -0.23
C LEU A 503 -18.49 -10.15 0.64
N TYR A 504 -17.32 -10.80 0.68
CA TYR A 504 -17.01 -11.89 1.60
C TYR A 504 -15.68 -11.62 2.29
N PHE A 505 -15.69 -11.53 3.63
CA PHE A 505 -14.47 -11.40 4.44
C PHE A 505 -14.43 -12.50 5.49
N LEU A 506 -13.52 -13.45 5.32
CA LEU A 506 -13.36 -14.64 6.17
C LEU A 506 -12.05 -14.52 6.94
N ARG A 507 -12.09 -14.54 8.27
CA ARG A 507 -10.91 -14.40 9.12
C ARG A 507 -10.97 -15.26 10.37
N ARG A 508 -9.83 -15.46 11.04
CA ARG A 508 -9.72 -16.13 12.36
C ARG A 508 -10.46 -17.47 12.45
N GLY A 509 -10.30 -18.31 11.44
CA GLY A 509 -10.94 -19.63 11.38
C GLY A 509 -12.39 -19.63 10.91
N ASP A 510 -12.95 -18.49 10.48
CA ASP A 510 -14.27 -18.43 9.83
C ASP A 510 -14.36 -19.46 8.69
N THR A 511 -15.54 -20.08 8.53
CA THR A 511 -15.78 -21.08 7.48
C THR A 511 -16.99 -20.71 6.62
N LEU A 512 -16.81 -20.74 5.30
CA LEU A 512 -17.87 -20.67 4.30
C LEU A 512 -17.89 -21.97 3.50
N THR A 513 -19.04 -22.66 3.48
CA THR A 513 -19.24 -23.85 2.64
C THR A 513 -20.45 -23.63 1.75
N ARG A 514 -20.25 -23.66 0.44
CA ARG A 514 -21.30 -23.54 -0.58
C ARG A 514 -21.32 -24.79 -1.45
N THR A 515 -22.44 -25.49 -1.53
CA THR A 515 -22.54 -26.77 -2.24
C THR A 515 -23.09 -26.65 -3.67
N GLN A 516 -23.57 -25.47 -4.05
CA GLN A 516 -24.09 -25.22 -5.39
C GLN A 516 -22.98 -24.92 -6.39
N ALA A 517 -23.12 -25.48 -7.59
CA ALA A 517 -22.17 -25.37 -8.68
C ALA A 517 -22.25 -24.02 -9.44
N ASP A 518 -23.25 -23.18 -9.16
CA ASP A 518 -23.35 -21.85 -9.74
C ASP A 518 -22.32 -20.89 -9.11
N PRO A 519 -21.89 -19.83 -9.84
CA PRO A 519 -20.94 -18.84 -9.34
C PRO A 519 -21.41 -18.21 -8.02
N LEU A 520 -20.46 -17.93 -7.12
CA LEU A 520 -20.76 -17.23 -5.86
C LEU A 520 -21.39 -15.86 -6.11
N LEU A 521 -20.87 -15.11 -7.09
CA LEU A 521 -21.48 -13.89 -7.60
C LEU A 521 -21.77 -14.01 -9.10
N ARG A 522 -23.01 -13.74 -9.48
CA ARG A 522 -23.44 -13.62 -10.88
C ARG A 522 -23.88 -12.19 -11.18
N LEU A 523 -23.33 -11.59 -12.22
CA LEU A 523 -23.70 -10.26 -12.71
C LEU A 523 -24.10 -10.31 -14.19
N SER A 524 -25.15 -9.58 -14.57
CA SER A 524 -25.54 -9.42 -15.96
C SER A 524 -26.08 -8.02 -16.19
N ASN A 525 -25.55 -7.32 -17.21
CA ASN A 525 -25.98 -5.95 -17.56
C ASN A 525 -25.99 -5.00 -16.35
N ALA A 526 -24.97 -5.11 -15.51
CA ALA A 526 -24.89 -4.43 -14.23
C ALA A 526 -23.66 -3.54 -14.15
N THR A 527 -23.82 -2.34 -13.59
CA THR A 527 -22.70 -1.49 -13.17
C THR A 527 -22.57 -1.57 -11.66
N GLN A 528 -21.42 -2.04 -11.16
CA GLN A 528 -21.18 -2.21 -9.72
C GLN A 528 -19.78 -1.78 -9.31
N SER A 529 -19.67 -1.38 -8.04
CA SER A 529 -18.40 -1.15 -7.37
C SER A 529 -18.47 -1.68 -5.95
N PHE A 530 -17.44 -2.40 -5.54
CA PHE A 530 -17.24 -2.87 -4.17
C PHE A 530 -15.75 -3.10 -3.95
N ASP A 531 -15.29 -3.08 -2.70
CA ASP A 531 -13.86 -3.09 -2.39
C ASP A 531 -13.15 -4.37 -2.86
N SER A 532 -13.68 -5.54 -2.51
CA SER A 532 -13.19 -6.87 -2.92
C SER A 532 -14.37 -7.83 -3.00
N LEU A 533 -14.33 -8.84 -3.88
CA LEU A 533 -15.35 -9.88 -3.87
C LEU A 533 -15.11 -10.82 -2.70
N MET A 534 -13.87 -11.31 -2.52
CA MET A 534 -13.55 -12.20 -1.41
C MET A 534 -12.16 -11.97 -0.84
N VAL A 535 -12.08 -11.86 0.48
CA VAL A 535 -10.84 -11.92 1.24
C VAL A 535 -10.91 -13.09 2.22
N VAL A 536 -9.96 -14.02 2.13
CA VAL A 536 -9.80 -15.13 3.07
C VAL A 536 -8.45 -14.97 3.76
N CYS A 537 -8.46 -14.62 5.04
CA CYS A 537 -7.22 -14.41 5.80
C CYS A 537 -7.23 -15.07 7.17
N CYS A 538 -6.10 -15.00 7.88
CA CYS A 538 -6.00 -15.36 9.30
C CYS A 538 -6.62 -16.73 9.62
N GLU A 539 -6.20 -17.78 8.92
CA GLU A 539 -6.75 -19.16 9.06
C GLU A 539 -8.22 -19.36 8.63
N GLY A 540 -8.86 -18.37 8.00
CA GLY A 540 -10.21 -18.49 7.42
C GLY A 540 -10.28 -19.50 6.26
N ARG A 541 -11.46 -20.07 6.00
CA ARG A 541 -11.67 -21.12 4.99
C ARG A 541 -12.93 -20.89 4.17
N ALA A 542 -12.81 -21.00 2.85
CA ALA A 542 -13.93 -21.06 1.92
C ALA A 542 -13.88 -22.36 1.10
N THR A 543 -15.01 -23.05 0.99
CA THR A 543 -15.20 -24.22 0.12
C THR A 543 -16.40 -23.96 -0.78
N LEU A 544 -16.18 -23.84 -2.09
CA LEU A 544 -17.23 -23.52 -3.06
C LEU A 544 -17.38 -24.65 -4.09
N ALA A 545 -18.60 -25.12 -4.34
CA ALA A 545 -18.80 -26.10 -5.40
C ALA A 545 -18.72 -25.48 -6.81
N GLY A 546 -19.09 -24.20 -6.95
CA GLY A 546 -19.01 -23.40 -8.17
C GLY A 546 -17.82 -22.42 -8.21
N PRO A 547 -17.70 -21.63 -9.31
CA PRO A 547 -16.68 -20.58 -9.44
C PRO A 547 -16.97 -19.37 -8.54
N LEU A 548 -16.03 -18.42 -8.47
CA LEU A 548 -16.15 -17.22 -7.65
C LEU A 548 -17.06 -16.16 -8.31
N LEU A 549 -16.84 -15.90 -9.60
CA LEU A 549 -17.53 -14.84 -10.34
C LEU A 549 -17.90 -15.30 -11.75
N HIS A 550 -19.12 -14.97 -12.17
CA HIS A 550 -19.50 -14.91 -13.58
C HIS A 550 -20.18 -13.59 -13.88
N ALA A 551 -19.58 -12.75 -14.71
CA ALA A 551 -20.14 -11.47 -15.14
C ALA A 551 -20.37 -11.47 -16.66
N THR A 552 -21.52 -10.94 -17.09
CA THR A 552 -21.88 -10.80 -18.50
C THR A 552 -22.30 -9.37 -18.81
N ASP A 553 -21.69 -8.74 -19.82
CA ASP A 553 -21.99 -7.38 -20.28
C ASP A 553 -22.11 -6.37 -19.11
N SER A 554 -21.20 -6.48 -18.15
CA SER A 554 -21.24 -5.72 -16.90
C SER A 554 -20.02 -4.80 -16.76
N ASP A 555 -20.20 -3.73 -15.99
CA ASP A 555 -19.15 -2.78 -15.65
C ASP A 555 -18.82 -2.89 -14.16
N LEU A 556 -17.66 -3.45 -13.84
CA LEU A 556 -17.29 -3.73 -12.45
C LEU A 556 -15.98 -3.06 -12.08
N THR A 557 -16.02 -2.24 -11.04
CA THR A 557 -14.82 -1.61 -10.43
C THR A 557 -14.56 -2.19 -9.05
N VAL A 558 -13.41 -2.83 -8.87
CA VAL A 558 -12.96 -3.41 -7.61
C VAL A 558 -11.59 -2.81 -7.28
N PRO A 559 -11.49 -1.82 -6.39
CA PRO A 559 -10.23 -1.12 -6.13
C PRO A 559 -9.20 -1.96 -5.37
N TRP A 560 -9.61 -3.08 -4.76
CA TRP A 560 -8.71 -4.08 -4.20
C TRP A 560 -8.66 -5.35 -5.08
N SER A 561 -8.03 -6.39 -4.58
CA SER A 561 -8.06 -7.69 -5.23
C SER A 561 -9.51 -8.16 -5.39
N LEU A 562 -9.82 -8.75 -6.54
CA LEU A 562 -11.07 -9.48 -6.70
C LEU A 562 -11.10 -10.64 -5.70
N LEU A 563 -9.97 -11.33 -5.56
CA LEU A 563 -9.74 -12.36 -4.55
C LEU A 563 -8.39 -12.13 -3.88
N ALA A 564 -8.39 -12.09 -2.55
CA ALA A 564 -7.17 -12.16 -1.75
C ALA A 564 -7.23 -13.35 -0.78
N VAL A 565 -6.22 -14.22 -0.81
CA VAL A 565 -6.08 -15.32 0.16
C VAL A 565 -4.73 -15.21 0.83
N MET A 566 -4.70 -14.95 2.14
CA MET A 566 -3.48 -14.61 2.85
C MET A 566 -3.43 -15.08 4.30
N GLN A 567 -2.26 -14.98 4.94
CA GLN A 567 -2.11 -15.25 6.39
C GLN A 567 -2.78 -16.57 6.85
N GLY A 568 -2.51 -17.67 6.15
CA GLY A 568 -3.09 -19.00 6.48
C GLY A 568 -4.51 -19.25 5.95
N GLY A 569 -5.11 -18.29 5.23
CA GLY A 569 -6.42 -18.49 4.59
C GLY A 569 -6.39 -19.56 3.49
N ILE A 570 -7.52 -20.24 3.29
CA ILE A 570 -7.67 -21.29 2.25
C ILE A 570 -8.98 -21.10 1.49
N LEU A 571 -8.90 -21.03 0.16
CA LEU A 571 -10.04 -21.18 -0.74
C LEU A 571 -9.91 -22.47 -1.54
N THR A 572 -10.90 -23.34 -1.41
CA THR A 572 -11.04 -24.56 -2.22
C THR A 572 -12.28 -24.43 -3.08
N THR A 573 -12.18 -24.84 -4.34
CA THR A 573 -13.34 -25.00 -5.22
C THR A 573 -13.35 -26.37 -5.87
N SER A 574 -14.53 -26.93 -6.15
CA SER A 574 -14.65 -28.20 -6.89
C SER A 574 -14.97 -28.03 -8.37
N SER A 575 -15.29 -26.81 -8.83
CA SER A 575 -15.56 -26.54 -10.25
C SER A 575 -14.26 -26.51 -11.07
N THR A 576 -14.39 -26.90 -12.34
CA THR A 576 -13.38 -26.74 -13.39
C THR A 576 -13.64 -25.54 -14.30
N ASP A 577 -14.77 -24.85 -14.11
CA ASP A 577 -15.04 -23.58 -14.78
C ASP A 577 -14.03 -22.52 -14.32
N PRO A 578 -13.77 -21.45 -15.09
CA PRO A 578 -12.89 -20.38 -14.65
C PRO A 578 -13.35 -19.77 -13.32
N LEU A 579 -12.41 -19.56 -12.38
CA LEU A 579 -12.69 -18.98 -11.08
C LEU A 579 -13.38 -17.62 -11.21
N ALA A 580 -12.90 -16.78 -12.12
CA ALA A 580 -13.62 -15.60 -12.60
C ALA A 580 -13.82 -15.70 -14.13
N ARG A 581 -15.08 -15.61 -14.55
CA ARG A 581 -15.46 -15.56 -15.96
C ARG A 581 -16.12 -14.23 -16.30
N LEU A 582 -15.61 -13.57 -17.35
CA LEU A 582 -16.06 -12.26 -17.82
C LEU A 582 -16.45 -12.36 -19.31
N ASP A 583 -17.71 -12.18 -19.63
CA ASP A 583 -18.24 -12.24 -21.01
C ASP A 583 -18.79 -10.87 -21.41
N GLY A 584 -18.07 -10.09 -22.24
CA GLY A 584 -18.45 -8.70 -22.54
C GLY A 584 -18.27 -7.74 -21.36
N GLY A 585 -18.39 -6.43 -21.58
CA GLY A 585 -18.30 -5.40 -20.52
C GLY A 585 -16.89 -4.89 -20.20
N ILE A 586 -16.78 -4.03 -19.18
CA ILE A 586 -15.55 -3.34 -18.76
C ILE A 586 -15.24 -3.61 -17.28
N TYR A 587 -14.05 -4.11 -16.97
CA TYR A 587 -13.68 -4.52 -15.62
C TYR A 587 -12.37 -3.88 -15.18
N GLY A 588 -12.41 -3.17 -14.04
CA GLY A 588 -11.24 -2.65 -13.34
C GLY A 588 -11.02 -3.40 -12.04
N PHE A 589 -9.86 -4.05 -11.90
CA PHE A 589 -9.51 -4.80 -10.68
C PHE A 589 -8.18 -4.33 -10.11
N GLY A 590 -8.14 -4.12 -8.79
CA GLY A 590 -6.96 -3.69 -8.05
C GLY A 590 -6.62 -2.22 -8.19
N SER A 591 -5.61 -1.83 -7.44
CA SER A 591 -4.99 -0.49 -7.40
C SER A 591 -3.47 -0.64 -7.23
N ALA A 592 -2.70 0.43 -7.31
CA ALA A 592 -1.23 0.34 -7.29
C ALA A 592 -0.72 -0.52 -6.11
N GLY A 593 -0.01 -1.63 -6.42
CA GLY A 593 0.50 -2.60 -5.43
C GLY A 593 -0.46 -3.74 -5.06
N VAL A 594 -1.71 -3.69 -5.53
CA VAL A 594 -2.76 -4.68 -5.25
C VAL A 594 -3.14 -5.41 -6.55
N PRO A 595 -2.82 -6.71 -6.68
CA PRO A 595 -3.13 -7.50 -7.87
C PRO A 595 -4.61 -7.93 -7.86
N MET A 596 -5.14 -8.32 -9.03
CA MET A 596 -6.51 -8.86 -9.14
C MET A 596 -6.68 -10.15 -8.33
N PHE A 597 -5.73 -11.08 -8.42
CA PHE A 597 -5.65 -12.29 -7.58
C PHE A 597 -4.39 -12.24 -6.73
N ASP A 598 -4.55 -12.27 -5.41
CA ASP A 598 -3.44 -12.16 -4.46
C ASP A 598 -3.36 -13.38 -3.55
N LEU A 599 -2.33 -14.20 -3.72
CA LEU A 599 -2.21 -15.49 -3.05
C LEU A 599 -0.94 -15.54 -2.20
N TYR A 600 -1.10 -15.63 -0.88
CA TYR A 600 0.00 -15.66 0.09
C TYR A 600 0.07 -16.98 0.86
N GLY A 601 1.27 -17.55 0.90
CA GLY A 601 1.59 -18.72 1.71
C GLY A 601 2.18 -18.36 3.07
N SER A 602 1.93 -19.21 4.07
CA SER A 602 2.44 -19.03 5.45
C SER A 602 3.53 -20.02 5.83
N THR A 603 3.71 -21.12 5.07
CA THR A 603 4.64 -22.20 5.40
C THR A 603 5.57 -22.52 4.23
N THR A 604 6.79 -22.95 4.55
CA THR A 604 7.84 -23.31 3.58
C THR A 604 8.56 -24.60 3.99
N ALA A 605 9.16 -25.29 3.02
CA ALA A 605 10.08 -26.41 3.26
C ALA A 605 11.15 -26.46 2.16
N VAL A 606 12.28 -27.10 2.44
CA VAL A 606 13.31 -27.37 1.43
C VAL A 606 12.74 -28.32 0.37
N ASP A 607 12.74 -27.88 -0.87
CA ASP A 607 12.34 -28.67 -2.02
C ASP A 607 13.51 -29.59 -2.45
N PRO A 608 13.33 -30.92 -2.43
CA PRO A 608 14.43 -31.86 -2.65
C PRO A 608 14.95 -31.85 -4.09
N GLU A 609 14.15 -31.40 -5.06
CA GLU A 609 14.52 -31.39 -6.47
C GLU A 609 15.37 -30.18 -6.84
N THR A 610 15.06 -29.02 -6.25
CA THR A 610 15.74 -27.75 -6.54
C THR A 610 16.76 -27.35 -5.47
N GLY A 611 16.63 -27.88 -4.26
CA GLY A 611 17.41 -27.48 -3.08
C GLY A 611 16.98 -26.14 -2.47
N LEU A 612 15.95 -25.48 -3.03
CA LEU A 612 15.45 -24.19 -2.55
C LEU A 612 14.43 -24.39 -1.41
N THR A 613 14.38 -23.48 -0.42
CA THR A 613 13.23 -23.42 0.50
C THR A 613 12.06 -22.79 -0.25
N LEU A 614 10.96 -23.51 -0.38
CA LEU A 614 9.78 -23.14 -1.17
C LEU A 614 8.50 -23.21 -0.36
N GLY A 615 7.49 -22.43 -0.77
CA GLY A 615 6.15 -22.44 -0.22
C GLY A 615 5.51 -23.82 -0.24
N THR A 616 4.93 -24.24 0.89
CA THR A 616 4.15 -25.47 1.01
C THR A 616 2.67 -25.21 1.31
N HIS A 617 2.33 -24.01 1.78
CA HIS A 617 0.95 -23.61 1.97
C HIS A 617 0.23 -23.49 0.63
N ARG A 618 -0.95 -24.10 0.52
CA ARG A 618 -1.84 -24.02 -0.65
C ARG A 618 -2.99 -23.06 -0.32
N PRO A 619 -2.88 -21.75 -0.60
CA PRO A 619 -3.96 -20.82 -0.32
C PRO A 619 -5.15 -21.00 -1.28
N LEU A 620 -4.92 -21.51 -2.50
CA LEU A 620 -5.96 -21.75 -3.49
C LEU A 620 -5.87 -23.18 -4.03
N GLN A 621 -7.01 -23.87 -4.08
CA GLN A 621 -7.19 -25.10 -4.87
C GLN A 621 -8.37 -24.91 -5.82
N HIS A 622 -8.08 -24.93 -7.12
CA HIS A 622 -9.07 -24.72 -8.16
C HIS A 622 -8.67 -25.48 -9.42
N GLY A 623 -9.63 -26.13 -10.09
CA GLY A 623 -9.37 -26.97 -11.26
C GLY A 623 -9.37 -26.23 -12.61
N GLY A 624 -9.95 -25.02 -12.65
CA GLY A 624 -10.09 -24.19 -13.85
C GLY A 624 -9.05 -23.07 -13.95
N ALA A 625 -9.26 -22.18 -14.93
CA ALA A 625 -8.45 -20.98 -15.08
C ALA A 625 -8.74 -19.97 -13.96
N LEU A 626 -7.77 -19.14 -13.56
CA LEU A 626 -8.08 -18.08 -12.58
C LEU A 626 -8.96 -16.99 -13.22
N LEU A 627 -8.61 -16.60 -14.45
CA LEU A 627 -9.39 -15.67 -15.25
C LEU A 627 -9.68 -16.25 -16.63
N GLU A 628 -10.94 -16.19 -17.03
CA GLU A 628 -11.34 -16.24 -18.43
C GLU A 628 -12.10 -14.97 -18.83
N ALA A 629 -11.64 -14.29 -19.87
CA ALA A 629 -12.30 -13.11 -20.43
C ALA A 629 -12.60 -13.30 -21.92
N SER A 630 -13.86 -13.12 -22.32
CA SER A 630 -14.36 -13.25 -23.69
C SER A 630 -15.04 -11.95 -24.11
N ASN A 631 -14.59 -11.31 -25.19
CA ASN A 631 -15.11 -10.00 -25.66
C ASN A 631 -15.16 -8.90 -24.58
N ALA A 632 -14.39 -9.03 -23.50
CA ALA A 632 -14.37 -8.12 -22.37
C ALA A 632 -13.11 -7.25 -22.37
N THR A 633 -13.21 -6.04 -21.80
CA THR A 633 -12.05 -5.17 -21.55
C THR A 633 -11.70 -5.22 -20.07
N VAL A 634 -10.48 -5.61 -19.74
CA VAL A 634 -10.02 -5.78 -18.36
C VAL A 634 -8.77 -4.93 -18.13
N THR A 635 -8.77 -4.16 -17.04
CA THR A 635 -7.61 -3.40 -16.57
C THR A 635 -7.25 -3.81 -15.16
N ALA A 636 -5.96 -4.04 -14.91
CA ALA A 636 -5.45 -4.29 -13.57
C ALA A 636 -4.02 -3.77 -13.40
N PRO A 637 -3.55 -3.46 -12.18
CA PRO A 637 -2.12 -3.24 -11.94
C PRO A 637 -1.29 -4.48 -12.27
N GLN A 638 -1.73 -5.63 -11.75
CA GLN A 638 -1.19 -6.97 -11.98
C GLN A 638 -2.37 -7.96 -11.98
N ALA A 639 -2.30 -9.02 -12.78
CA ALA A 639 -3.38 -10.01 -12.80
C ALA A 639 -3.24 -11.00 -11.64
N VAL A 640 -2.06 -11.61 -11.45
CA VAL A 640 -1.86 -12.64 -10.43
C VAL A 640 -0.55 -12.40 -9.68
N ARG A 641 -0.61 -12.44 -8.34
CA ARG A 641 0.56 -12.56 -7.48
C ARG A 641 0.45 -13.85 -6.66
N VAL A 642 1.54 -14.60 -6.63
CA VAL A 642 1.73 -15.75 -5.76
C VAL A 642 2.99 -15.51 -4.94
N ASP A 643 2.84 -15.46 -3.63
CA ASP A 643 3.90 -15.10 -2.69
C ASP A 643 4.06 -16.20 -1.65
N ARG A 644 5.24 -16.82 -1.55
CA ARG A 644 5.53 -17.92 -0.61
C ARG A 644 4.50 -19.07 -0.62
N ALA A 645 3.73 -19.21 -1.70
CA ALA A 645 2.62 -20.14 -1.81
C ALA A 645 2.92 -21.26 -2.81
N LEU A 646 2.28 -22.40 -2.59
CA LEU A 646 2.18 -23.51 -3.53
C LEU A 646 0.88 -23.36 -4.33
N LEU A 647 1.00 -23.25 -5.66
CA LEU A 647 -0.13 -23.26 -6.58
C LEU A 647 0.06 -24.36 -7.65
N GLU A 648 -0.93 -25.25 -7.76
CA GLU A 648 -0.98 -26.29 -8.77
C GLU A 648 -2.12 -25.98 -9.74
N ALA A 649 -1.77 -25.49 -10.93
CA ALA A 649 -2.71 -25.11 -11.96
C ALA A 649 -2.84 -26.22 -13.01
N SER A 650 -4.03 -26.82 -13.11
CA SER A 650 -4.38 -27.78 -14.16
C SER A 650 -4.85 -27.11 -15.47
N ALA A 651 -5.16 -25.82 -15.42
CA ALA A 651 -5.57 -24.99 -16.54
C ALA A 651 -4.74 -23.69 -16.59
N PRO A 652 -4.79 -22.91 -17.68
CA PRO A 652 -4.08 -21.63 -17.74
C PRO A 652 -4.46 -20.70 -16.61
N LEU A 653 -3.50 -19.92 -16.09
CA LEU A 653 -3.84 -18.89 -15.12
C LEU A 653 -4.75 -17.84 -15.77
N LEU A 654 -4.45 -17.47 -17.01
CA LEU A 654 -5.20 -16.47 -17.78
C LEU A 654 -5.62 -17.02 -19.16
N SER A 655 -6.90 -16.86 -19.51
CA SER A 655 -7.50 -17.26 -20.78
C SER A 655 -8.25 -16.06 -21.38
N LEU A 656 -7.76 -15.52 -22.50
CA LEU A 656 -8.36 -14.37 -23.19
C LEU A 656 -8.89 -14.82 -24.55
N ARG A 657 -10.18 -14.62 -24.84
CA ARG A 657 -10.84 -15.11 -26.06
C ARG A 657 -11.71 -14.06 -26.74
N ASN A 658 -12.06 -14.29 -28.00
CA ASN A 658 -13.15 -13.61 -28.71
C ASN A 658 -13.08 -12.07 -28.67
N GLY A 659 -11.92 -11.49 -28.91
CA GLY A 659 -11.73 -10.03 -28.94
C GLY A 659 -11.50 -9.39 -27.57
N SER A 660 -11.32 -10.18 -26.50
CA SER A 660 -11.01 -9.62 -25.19
C SER A 660 -9.66 -8.91 -25.14
N GLN A 661 -9.57 -7.93 -24.26
CA GLN A 661 -8.39 -7.11 -24.04
C GLN A 661 -8.06 -7.09 -22.56
N LEU A 662 -6.84 -7.45 -22.19
CA LEU A 662 -6.31 -7.29 -20.84
C LEU A 662 -5.14 -6.29 -20.87
N THR A 663 -5.21 -5.26 -20.03
CA THR A 663 -4.10 -4.32 -19.84
C THR A 663 -3.60 -4.38 -18.40
N THR A 664 -2.29 -4.61 -18.23
CA THR A 664 -1.62 -4.56 -16.93
C THR A 664 -0.67 -3.38 -16.82
N ALA A 665 -0.64 -2.73 -15.65
CA ALA A 665 0.24 -1.58 -15.41
C ALA A 665 1.68 -2.00 -15.04
N ALA A 666 1.84 -3.18 -14.45
CA ALA A 666 3.08 -3.80 -14.00
C ALA A 666 3.13 -5.29 -14.47
N ASP A 667 3.95 -6.12 -13.82
CA ASP A 667 4.07 -7.56 -14.14
C ASP A 667 2.69 -8.25 -14.18
N THR A 668 2.34 -8.93 -15.27
CA THR A 668 1.01 -9.55 -15.39
C THR A 668 0.83 -10.71 -14.41
N VAL A 669 1.79 -11.63 -14.38
CA VAL A 669 1.87 -12.71 -13.36
C VAL A 669 3.20 -12.59 -12.63
N GLN A 670 3.15 -12.51 -11.31
CA GLN A 670 4.31 -12.41 -10.45
C GLN A 670 4.37 -13.56 -9.44
N LEU A 671 5.50 -14.25 -9.40
CA LEU A 671 5.86 -15.21 -8.36
C LEU A 671 6.94 -14.59 -7.48
N SER A 672 6.64 -14.38 -6.19
CA SER A 672 7.52 -13.71 -5.24
C SER A 672 7.84 -14.59 -4.03
N TYR A 673 9.01 -14.33 -3.43
CA TYR A 673 9.44 -14.88 -2.14
C TYR A 673 9.15 -16.38 -1.99
N GLN A 674 9.92 -17.22 -2.68
CA GLN A 674 9.86 -18.68 -2.53
C GLN A 674 8.54 -19.31 -3.01
N ALA A 675 7.81 -18.67 -3.91
CA ALA A 675 6.61 -19.25 -4.49
C ALA A 675 6.95 -20.53 -5.30
N LYS A 676 6.07 -21.53 -5.25
CA LYS A 676 6.19 -22.77 -6.01
C LYS A 676 4.94 -22.96 -6.85
N VAL A 677 5.08 -22.84 -8.17
CA VAL A 677 3.95 -22.99 -9.10
C VAL A 677 4.21 -24.09 -10.10
N THR A 678 3.21 -24.94 -10.31
CA THR A 678 3.19 -25.93 -11.38
C THR A 678 2.00 -25.66 -12.28
N SER A 679 2.21 -25.57 -13.59
CA SER A 679 1.17 -25.41 -14.60
C SER A 679 1.20 -26.60 -15.57
N LEU A 680 0.10 -27.34 -15.68
CA LEU A 680 0.03 -28.48 -16.60
C LEU A 680 -0.16 -28.08 -18.07
N GLY A 681 -0.53 -26.82 -18.32
CA GLY A 681 -0.63 -26.24 -19.66
C GLY A 681 -0.02 -24.84 -19.72
N SER A 682 -0.36 -24.07 -20.75
CA SER A 682 0.12 -22.69 -20.87
C SER A 682 -0.31 -21.82 -19.72
N VAL A 683 0.60 -20.97 -19.24
CA VAL A 683 0.29 -20.03 -18.15
C VAL A 683 -0.68 -18.97 -18.63
N MET A 684 -0.52 -18.52 -19.88
CA MET A 684 -1.43 -17.58 -20.54
C MET A 684 -1.80 -18.08 -21.93
N LYS A 685 -3.10 -18.06 -22.22
CA LYS A 685 -3.66 -18.45 -23.52
C LYS A 685 -4.48 -17.30 -24.10
N LEU A 686 -4.16 -16.89 -25.32
CA LEU A 686 -4.84 -15.84 -26.06
C LEU A 686 -5.40 -16.39 -27.36
N ASP A 687 -6.70 -16.24 -27.58
CA ASP A 687 -7.40 -16.67 -28.78
C ASP A 687 -8.22 -15.53 -29.40
N ARG A 688 -7.79 -15.00 -30.55
CA ARG A 688 -8.36 -13.78 -31.15
C ARG A 688 -8.45 -12.64 -30.11
N SER A 689 -7.41 -12.42 -29.31
CA SER A 689 -7.45 -11.48 -28.16
C SER A 689 -6.13 -10.73 -27.97
N ALA A 690 -6.11 -9.76 -27.06
CA ALA A 690 -4.94 -8.93 -26.80
C ALA A 690 -4.57 -8.86 -25.31
N LEU A 691 -3.28 -8.99 -25.01
CA LEU A 691 -2.68 -8.66 -23.72
C LEU A 691 -1.65 -7.55 -23.91
N THR A 692 -1.81 -6.44 -23.19
CA THR A 692 -0.85 -5.34 -23.16
C THR A 692 -0.28 -5.17 -21.75
N VAL A 693 1.04 -5.14 -21.63
CA VAL A 693 1.76 -4.89 -20.38
C VAL A 693 2.46 -3.55 -20.52
N ALA A 694 2.03 -2.57 -19.73
CA ALA A 694 2.53 -1.21 -19.81
C ALA A 694 3.99 -1.12 -19.35
N ARG A 695 4.31 -1.76 -18.22
CA ARG A 695 5.65 -1.85 -17.64
C ARG A 695 5.84 -3.22 -17.00
N GLY A 696 7.06 -3.74 -16.97
CA GLY A 696 7.36 -5.05 -16.38
C GLY A 696 7.14 -6.22 -17.34
N ALA A 697 7.22 -7.43 -16.82
CA ALA A 697 7.19 -8.65 -17.61
C ALA A 697 5.77 -9.24 -17.72
N ALA A 698 5.49 -9.99 -18.79
CA ALA A 698 4.29 -10.83 -18.79
C ALA A 698 4.35 -11.87 -17.65
N LEU A 699 5.53 -12.44 -17.40
CA LEU A 699 5.79 -13.34 -16.28
C LEU A 699 7.06 -12.95 -15.53
N SER A 700 6.95 -12.82 -14.21
CA SER A 700 8.04 -12.43 -13.32
C SER A 700 8.24 -13.45 -12.20
N LEU A 701 9.47 -13.91 -11.99
CA LEU A 701 9.88 -14.78 -10.89
C LEU A 701 10.96 -14.10 -10.05
N ALA A 702 10.75 -13.99 -8.74
CA ALA A 702 11.68 -13.35 -7.83
C ALA A 702 11.84 -14.10 -6.50
N GLY A 703 12.98 -13.88 -5.84
CA GLY A 703 13.23 -14.32 -4.47
C GLY A 703 13.22 -15.84 -4.29
N GLY A 704 13.91 -16.58 -5.15
CA GLY A 704 14.01 -18.04 -5.07
C GLY A 704 12.72 -18.77 -5.45
N SER A 705 11.87 -18.17 -6.27
CA SER A 705 10.61 -18.79 -6.71
C SER A 705 10.83 -19.79 -7.84
N VAL A 706 9.94 -20.78 -7.95
CA VAL A 706 10.00 -21.84 -8.97
C VAL A 706 8.70 -21.90 -9.75
N LEU A 707 8.81 -21.92 -11.07
CA LEU A 707 7.72 -22.26 -11.99
C LEU A 707 8.09 -23.47 -12.84
N ARG A 708 7.19 -24.46 -12.88
CA ARG A 708 7.25 -25.60 -13.79
C ARG A 708 6.05 -25.61 -14.72
N VAL A 709 6.28 -25.83 -16.01
CA VAL A 709 5.23 -25.83 -17.04
C VAL A 709 5.38 -27.05 -17.94
N THR A 710 4.30 -27.85 -18.06
CA THR A 710 4.29 -29.08 -18.88
C THR A 710 3.91 -28.82 -20.36
N GLY A 711 3.58 -27.59 -20.73
CA GLY A 711 3.25 -27.15 -22.10
C GLY A 711 3.98 -25.87 -22.52
N ASP A 712 3.49 -25.21 -23.58
CA ASP A 712 4.03 -23.93 -24.05
C ASP A 712 3.75 -22.83 -23.00
N LEU A 713 4.69 -21.94 -22.70
CA LEU A 713 4.50 -20.93 -21.65
C LEU A 713 3.40 -19.92 -22.01
N PHE A 714 3.46 -19.37 -23.23
CA PHE A 714 2.45 -18.49 -23.82
C PHE A 714 1.87 -19.14 -25.08
N SER A 715 0.54 -19.20 -25.19
CA SER A 715 -0.14 -19.71 -26.39
C SER A 715 -0.95 -18.60 -27.06
N LEU A 716 -0.70 -18.34 -28.34
CA LEU A 716 -1.40 -17.32 -29.13
C LEU A 716 -2.02 -17.96 -30.38
N THR A 717 -3.34 -17.82 -30.54
CA THR A 717 -4.10 -18.36 -31.67
C THR A 717 -5.02 -17.33 -32.32
N ASN A 718 -5.30 -17.54 -33.62
CA ASN A 718 -6.34 -16.80 -34.37
C ASN A 718 -6.17 -15.26 -34.38
N GLY A 719 -4.94 -14.78 -34.57
CA GLY A 719 -4.65 -13.36 -34.70
C GLY A 719 -4.47 -12.64 -33.35
N SER A 720 -4.09 -13.36 -32.30
CA SER A 720 -3.86 -12.80 -30.97
C SER A 720 -2.61 -11.91 -30.89
N SER A 721 -2.60 -10.95 -29.96
CA SER A 721 -1.46 -10.09 -29.72
C SER A 721 -1.01 -10.04 -28.26
N LEU A 722 0.31 -10.08 -28.03
CA LEU A 722 0.94 -9.87 -26.73
C LEU A 722 1.95 -8.72 -26.85
N ASN A 723 1.67 -7.58 -26.22
CA ASN A 723 2.43 -6.35 -26.37
C ASN A 723 3.07 -5.94 -25.04
N LEU A 724 4.39 -5.85 -24.99
CA LEU A 724 5.17 -5.40 -23.84
C LEU A 724 5.73 -4.02 -24.19
N LEU A 725 5.14 -2.98 -23.61
CA LEU A 725 5.50 -1.59 -23.94
C LEU A 725 6.82 -1.15 -23.29
N ASN A 726 7.11 -1.68 -22.11
CA ASN A 726 8.39 -1.49 -21.42
C ASN A 726 8.69 -2.67 -20.48
N GLY A 727 9.17 -3.76 -21.07
CA GLY A 727 9.58 -4.96 -20.33
C GLY A 727 9.79 -6.18 -21.21
N SER A 728 9.97 -7.34 -20.59
CA SER A 728 10.28 -8.61 -21.26
C SER A 728 9.09 -9.57 -21.23
N LEU A 729 9.15 -10.69 -21.96
CA LEU A 729 8.15 -11.76 -21.78
C LEU A 729 8.31 -12.42 -20.41
N VAL A 730 9.57 -12.70 -20.06
CA VAL A 730 9.92 -13.34 -18.80
C VAL A 730 11.04 -12.57 -18.11
N SER A 731 10.91 -12.36 -16.81
CA SER A 731 11.97 -11.80 -15.96
C SER A 731 12.20 -12.72 -14.77
N LEU A 732 13.44 -13.12 -14.52
CA LEU A 732 13.81 -13.94 -13.37
C LEU A 732 14.93 -13.29 -12.57
N THR A 733 14.76 -13.28 -11.25
CA THR A 733 15.72 -12.70 -10.31
C THR A 733 15.89 -13.57 -9.06
N GLY A 734 16.95 -13.32 -8.31
CA GLY A 734 17.07 -13.81 -6.92
C GLY A 734 17.16 -15.32 -6.76
N GLY A 735 17.79 -16.04 -7.72
CA GLY A 735 17.93 -17.50 -7.62
C GLY A 735 16.70 -18.29 -8.07
N SER A 736 15.76 -17.63 -8.76
CA SER A 736 14.53 -18.27 -9.22
C SER A 736 14.77 -19.27 -10.36
N ILE A 737 13.88 -20.25 -10.50
CA ILE A 737 13.98 -21.31 -11.50
C ILE A 737 12.71 -21.36 -12.36
N LEU A 738 12.88 -21.29 -13.68
CA LEU A 738 11.84 -21.59 -14.66
C LEU A 738 12.19 -22.85 -15.42
N ASN A 739 11.25 -23.80 -15.46
CA ASN A 739 11.34 -25.00 -16.29
C ASN A 739 10.08 -25.15 -17.14
N VAL A 740 10.24 -25.15 -18.46
CA VAL A 740 9.16 -25.28 -19.44
C VAL A 740 9.48 -26.47 -20.34
N THR A 741 8.61 -27.49 -20.37
CA THR A 741 8.76 -28.66 -21.26
C THR A 741 8.10 -28.46 -22.63
N GLY A 742 7.50 -27.29 -22.88
CA GLY A 742 7.09 -26.83 -24.21
C GLY A 742 7.90 -25.62 -24.66
N ALA A 743 7.38 -24.88 -25.63
CA ALA A 743 8.00 -23.67 -26.16
C ALA A 743 7.82 -22.46 -25.23
N LEU A 744 8.63 -21.41 -25.41
CA LEU A 744 8.35 -20.10 -24.80
C LEU A 744 7.04 -19.54 -25.38
N ILE A 745 6.90 -19.59 -26.71
CA ILE A 745 5.72 -19.13 -27.44
C ILE A 745 5.23 -20.25 -28.36
N GLY A 746 3.97 -20.65 -28.19
CA GLY A 746 3.26 -21.52 -29.11
C GLY A 746 2.27 -20.74 -29.96
N PHE A 747 2.53 -20.62 -31.27
CA PHE A 747 1.56 -20.08 -32.21
C PHE A 747 0.62 -21.16 -32.75
N GLY A 748 -0.63 -20.79 -33.01
CA GLY A 748 -1.63 -21.71 -33.58
C GLY A 748 -2.80 -21.01 -34.28
N GLY A 749 -3.81 -21.81 -34.63
CA GLY A 749 -5.02 -21.33 -35.30
C GLY A 749 -4.78 -20.88 -36.74
N LEU A 750 -5.54 -19.87 -37.19
CA LEU A 750 -5.50 -19.33 -38.55
C LEU A 750 -4.27 -18.45 -38.87
N GLY A 751 -3.35 -18.27 -37.92
CA GLY A 751 -2.18 -17.40 -38.07
C GLY A 751 -2.45 -15.92 -37.76
N GLY A 752 -1.49 -15.05 -38.10
CA GLY A 752 -1.57 -13.60 -37.84
C GLY A 752 -1.28 -13.18 -36.39
N ASN A 753 -0.73 -14.09 -35.58
CA ASN A 753 -0.42 -13.82 -34.18
C ASN A 753 0.81 -12.92 -34.05
N VAL A 754 0.83 -12.02 -33.06
CA VAL A 754 1.93 -11.07 -32.88
C VAL A 754 2.39 -11.02 -31.43
N VAL A 755 3.69 -11.11 -31.21
CA VAL A 755 4.32 -10.76 -29.94
C VAL A 755 5.22 -9.56 -30.18
N SER A 756 4.99 -8.45 -29.48
CA SER A 756 5.79 -7.23 -29.59
C SER A 756 6.46 -6.92 -28.27
N VAL A 757 7.79 -6.81 -28.26
CA VAL A 757 8.58 -6.57 -27.05
C VAL A 757 9.44 -5.31 -27.20
N THR A 758 9.22 -4.35 -26.30
CA THR A 758 10.02 -3.12 -26.21
C THR A 758 10.65 -3.02 -24.82
N ASN A 759 11.98 -2.94 -24.78
CA ASN A 759 12.78 -2.64 -23.58
C ASN A 759 14.23 -2.31 -24.00
N SER A 760 15.07 -1.97 -23.03
CA SER A 760 16.48 -1.64 -23.23
C SER A 760 17.40 -2.47 -22.32
N PHE A 761 17.12 -3.77 -22.18
CA PHE A 761 17.88 -4.65 -21.28
C PHE A 761 19.18 -5.20 -21.88
N CYS A 762 19.38 -5.13 -23.20
CA CYS A 762 20.63 -5.58 -23.82
C CYS A 762 21.83 -4.69 -23.43
N PRO A 763 23.08 -5.20 -23.44
CA PRO A 763 23.64 -6.22 -24.33
C PRO A 763 23.08 -7.62 -24.09
N CYS A 764 22.59 -8.26 -25.16
CA CYS A 764 21.94 -9.57 -25.10
C CYS A 764 22.83 -10.66 -25.67
N THR A 765 22.69 -11.86 -25.12
CA THR A 765 23.20 -13.10 -25.70
C THR A 765 22.06 -13.79 -26.43
N THR A 766 22.29 -14.21 -27.68
CA THR A 766 21.31 -15.02 -28.41
C THR A 766 21.41 -16.47 -27.94
N ILE A 767 20.35 -16.98 -27.29
CA ILE A 767 20.27 -18.37 -26.80
C ILE A 767 18.97 -18.96 -27.31
N GLY A 768 19.03 -20.13 -27.96
CA GLY A 768 17.84 -20.77 -28.55
C GLY A 768 17.15 -19.92 -29.64
N GLY A 769 17.89 -19.03 -30.30
CA GLY A 769 17.39 -18.15 -31.36
C GLY A 769 16.69 -16.87 -30.88
N ILE A 770 16.68 -16.58 -29.57
CA ILE A 770 16.05 -15.37 -29.00
C ILE A 770 17.05 -14.53 -28.18
N PRO A 771 16.85 -13.20 -28.08
CA PRO A 771 17.70 -12.33 -27.27
C PRO A 771 17.42 -12.50 -25.78
N VAL A 772 18.46 -12.85 -25.01
CA VAL A 772 18.42 -13.02 -23.55
C VAL A 772 19.37 -12.02 -22.89
N SER A 773 18.86 -11.25 -21.94
CA SER A 773 19.66 -10.37 -21.09
C SER A 773 20.17 -11.14 -19.88
N LEU A 774 21.49 -11.17 -19.68
CA LEU A 774 22.15 -11.82 -18.55
C LEU A 774 22.80 -10.76 -17.66
N THR A 775 22.36 -10.66 -16.41
CA THR A 775 22.79 -9.63 -15.46
C THR A 775 23.01 -10.20 -14.05
N GLY A 776 23.58 -9.42 -13.13
CA GLY A 776 23.78 -9.83 -11.73
C GLY A 776 24.60 -11.11 -11.54
N GLY A 777 25.54 -11.38 -12.45
CA GLY A 777 26.37 -12.59 -12.44
C GLY A 777 25.71 -13.83 -13.08
N ALA A 778 24.56 -13.69 -13.73
CA ALA A 778 24.03 -14.75 -14.59
C ALA A 778 24.95 -14.97 -15.81
N LEU A 779 25.17 -16.23 -16.15
CA LEU A 779 26.00 -16.69 -17.27
C LEU A 779 25.13 -17.41 -18.31
N ALA A 780 25.66 -17.63 -19.51
CA ALA A 780 24.93 -18.37 -20.54
C ALA A 780 24.56 -19.80 -20.09
N SER A 781 25.38 -20.41 -19.23
CA SER A 781 25.12 -21.73 -18.63
C SER A 781 23.90 -21.77 -17.69
N ASN A 782 23.39 -20.62 -17.25
CA ASN A 782 22.14 -20.53 -16.50
C ASN A 782 20.90 -20.75 -17.38
N VAL A 783 21.05 -20.70 -18.70
CA VAL A 783 19.95 -20.67 -19.66
C VAL A 783 20.12 -21.78 -20.69
N SER A 784 19.14 -22.69 -20.75
CA SER A 784 19.04 -23.74 -21.77
C SER A 784 17.73 -23.57 -22.52
N ILE A 785 17.78 -23.25 -23.81
CA ILE A 785 16.60 -23.02 -24.63
C ILE A 785 16.73 -23.81 -25.93
N ALA A 786 15.83 -24.78 -26.11
CA ALA A 786 15.62 -25.52 -27.34
C ALA A 786 14.17 -25.32 -27.80
N GLY A 787 13.93 -24.98 -29.06
CA GLY A 787 12.57 -24.78 -29.58
C GLY A 787 11.81 -23.61 -28.93
N ALA A 788 12.41 -22.42 -28.85
CA ALA A 788 11.80 -21.26 -28.18
C ALA A 788 10.43 -20.88 -28.76
N ILE A 789 10.25 -20.98 -30.07
CA ILE A 789 9.02 -20.60 -30.78
C ILE A 789 8.52 -21.81 -31.56
N LYS A 790 7.31 -22.26 -31.25
CA LYS A 790 6.61 -23.33 -31.96
C LYS A 790 5.67 -22.75 -33.01
N ASN A 791 5.63 -23.39 -34.19
CA ASN A 791 4.84 -22.98 -35.36
C ASN A 791 5.10 -21.52 -35.79
N SER A 792 6.37 -21.13 -35.93
CA SER A 792 6.77 -19.74 -36.28
C SER A 792 6.12 -19.19 -37.57
N GLY A 793 5.65 -20.04 -38.49
CA GLY A 793 4.89 -19.59 -39.67
C GLY A 793 3.49 -19.03 -39.39
N LEU A 794 2.97 -19.21 -38.16
CA LEU A 794 1.64 -18.74 -37.75
C LEU A 794 1.69 -17.44 -36.92
N GLY A 795 2.87 -16.86 -36.71
CA GLY A 795 2.99 -15.62 -35.95
C GLY A 795 4.31 -14.89 -36.17
N THR A 796 4.43 -13.72 -35.56
CA THR A 796 5.63 -12.89 -35.66
C THR A 796 6.02 -12.40 -34.29
N VAL A 797 7.34 -12.40 -34.03
CA VAL A 797 7.93 -11.84 -32.81
C VAL A 797 8.70 -10.60 -33.21
N ASN A 798 8.16 -9.44 -32.85
CA ASN A 798 8.75 -8.13 -33.07
C ASN A 798 9.51 -7.69 -31.81
N VAL A 799 10.80 -7.40 -31.96
CA VAL A 799 11.67 -7.05 -30.83
C VAL A 799 12.34 -5.72 -31.16
N SER A 800 12.18 -4.71 -30.31
CA SER A 800 12.84 -3.42 -30.52
C SER A 800 14.37 -3.58 -30.47
N PRO A 801 15.14 -2.67 -31.09
CA PRO A 801 16.58 -2.64 -30.89
C PRO A 801 16.92 -2.62 -29.40
N ASN A 802 17.92 -3.42 -28.99
CA ASN A 802 18.34 -3.59 -27.60
C ASN A 802 17.31 -4.19 -26.62
N ALA A 803 16.21 -4.75 -27.13
CA ALA A 803 15.26 -5.47 -26.28
C ALA A 803 15.64 -6.94 -26.07
N ALA A 804 15.45 -7.41 -24.83
CA ALA A 804 15.53 -8.82 -24.47
C ALA A 804 14.13 -9.44 -24.36
N LEU A 805 13.96 -10.67 -24.84
CA LEU A 805 12.74 -11.46 -24.61
C LEU A 805 12.69 -12.03 -23.20
N ILE A 806 13.85 -12.45 -22.70
CA ILE A 806 14.02 -13.00 -21.35
C ILE A 806 15.11 -12.20 -20.64
N ARG A 807 14.83 -11.79 -19.40
CA ARG A 807 15.81 -11.22 -18.49
C ARG A 807 16.13 -12.23 -17.39
N VAL A 808 17.41 -12.56 -17.24
CA VAL A 808 17.94 -13.44 -16.19
C VAL A 808 18.94 -12.65 -15.37
N ASP A 809 18.67 -12.54 -14.08
CA ASP A 809 19.45 -11.76 -13.13
C ASP A 809 19.83 -12.62 -11.93
N GLY A 810 21.14 -12.72 -11.65
CA GLY A 810 21.66 -13.52 -10.53
C GLY A 810 22.27 -14.86 -10.94
N ALA A 811 23.47 -15.16 -10.42
CA ALA A 811 24.20 -16.42 -10.71
C ALA A 811 23.44 -17.72 -10.36
N GLY A 812 22.52 -17.68 -9.40
CA GLY A 812 21.70 -18.83 -9.00
C GLY A 812 20.42 -19.00 -9.82
N THR A 813 20.08 -18.03 -10.66
CA THR A 813 18.82 -18.02 -11.42
C THR A 813 18.95 -18.95 -12.63
N LYS A 814 17.92 -19.75 -12.94
CA LYS A 814 17.98 -20.76 -14.01
C LYS A 814 16.75 -20.73 -14.90
N VAL A 815 16.96 -20.90 -16.20
CA VAL A 815 15.90 -21.01 -17.20
C VAL A 815 16.14 -22.24 -18.06
N THR A 816 15.15 -23.11 -18.13
CA THR A 816 15.11 -24.24 -19.06
C THR A 816 13.82 -24.18 -19.87
N ILE A 817 13.94 -24.18 -21.20
CA ILE A 817 12.83 -24.24 -22.13
C ILE A 817 13.14 -25.33 -23.15
N ASN A 818 12.27 -26.32 -23.27
CA ASN A 818 12.43 -27.44 -24.19
C ASN A 818 11.16 -27.63 -25.02
N GLY A 819 11.02 -26.89 -26.10
CA GLY A 819 9.85 -26.94 -26.99
C GLY A 819 9.97 -27.88 -28.19
N LEU A 820 10.91 -28.83 -28.14
CA LEU A 820 11.13 -29.84 -29.20
C LEU A 820 10.24 -31.06 -29.06
#